data_AF-A0A935J615-F1
#
_entry.id   AF-A0A935J615-F1
#
_cell.length_a   1.000
_cell.length_b   1.000
_cell.length_c   1.000
_cell.angle_alpha   90.00
_cell.angle_beta   90.00
_cell.angle_gamma   90.00
#
_symmetry.space_group_name_H-M   'P 1'
#
loop_
_entity.id
_entity.type
_entity.pdbx_description
1 polymer ?
#
loop_
_entity_poly.entity_id
_entity_poly.type
_entity_poly.pdbx_seq_one_letter_code
_entity_poly.pdbx_strand_id
1 'polypeptide(L)'
;MTSSTTSSYRIKGHWLLLARGVWIILAIITVVIFIAGLKGINTFWHQPCNILTQEYKAYCIASEQAINQLGLPKEFYAIYNPLGMMVETIPWILVGVLIFWKKSDEPFGLLFSLMLVVAGTFNLDQVPGNGAKYIYPVLLPLISGMNFIGLLLLILWYRFPDGHFVPYWLRWVAVGWAIINAISQFFPDSALNYGNWPSPWPSGIAILFVISLIYSLVYRYHHISDPVQIQQIKWVVLSASIAATIFSIQILLELLFNSGVITWDYDSSAIWNLTYNPVFWLSILFVAVSMGFSILRYRLWDIDFIINRSLVYGALTALLAVLFGGSLFMVSQLFQNFSGGPIVAVAVSATVFGLIFQPTHRQIQRFVDQRFYHIEIDYQKAPPDISTSGNTEVLRQTRFGVYEDLELIGRGGMADVYKSIHPPGPVAIKILPERLSAENEFRQRFAREALVVSKLKHPNIVRIFDSGEQDGRHYMVMEYLVGKDLDRLIKNNGKLPLAQALPLIQQIASALDYAHMQGFVHRDIKPSNVLLDSNGTRAVLTDFGIAKINDAHTVMTVTGYVLGTFDYIAPEQIQESAHVDGKADIYALGVMVYQMLTGEMPFKHSNPGALLIAHLNQPPPNACDILPDLPHHIAAAIQRAMAKKPDERFATATEFAIEIA
;
A
#
# COMPACT_ATOMS: atom_id res chain seq x y z
N MET A 1 -8.70 -26.03 14.67
CA MET A 1 -9.88 -25.13 14.80
C MET A 1 -9.40 -23.73 14.48
N THR A 2 -9.79 -23.00 13.44
CA THR A 2 -10.83 -23.07 12.41
C THR A 2 -10.20 -22.57 11.10
N SER A 3 -10.31 -23.36 10.03
CA SER A 3 -10.05 -22.92 8.67
C SER A 3 -11.09 -21.88 8.26
N SER A 4 -10.74 -20.59 8.23
CA SER A 4 -11.57 -19.57 7.59
C SER A 4 -11.13 -19.43 6.14
N THR A 5 -11.50 -20.40 5.30
CA THR A 5 -11.80 -20.11 3.91
C THR A 5 -12.86 -19.03 3.90
N THR A 6 -12.51 -17.80 3.56
CA THR A 6 -13.47 -16.77 3.19
C THR A 6 -14.09 -17.20 1.85
N SER A 7 -15.06 -18.13 1.92
CA SER A 7 -15.98 -18.32 0.82
C SER A 7 -16.78 -17.01 0.72
N SER A 8 -16.38 -16.11 -0.17
CA SER A 8 -17.25 -14.98 -0.49
C SER A 8 -18.55 -15.59 -1.00
N TYR A 9 -19.65 -15.33 -0.29
CA TYR A 9 -20.97 -15.82 -0.67
C TYR A 9 -21.33 -15.19 -2.01
N ARG A 10 -21.03 -15.85 -3.12
CA ARG A 10 -21.38 -15.34 -4.45
C ARG A 10 -22.86 -15.55 -4.72
N ILE A 11 -23.52 -14.54 -5.26
CA ILE A 11 -24.90 -14.65 -5.74
C ILE A 11 -24.87 -15.53 -7.00
N LYS A 12 -25.69 -16.57 -7.07
CA LYS A 12 -25.72 -17.53 -8.18
C LYS A 12 -27.11 -17.68 -8.79
N GLY A 13 -27.15 -18.09 -10.06
CA GLY A 13 -28.38 -18.46 -10.76
C GLY A 13 -29.39 -17.31 -10.89
N HIS A 14 -30.67 -17.63 -10.75
CA HIS A 14 -31.79 -16.69 -10.93
C HIS A 14 -31.72 -15.48 -9.99
N TRP A 15 -31.17 -15.65 -8.78
CA TRP A 15 -30.99 -14.56 -7.83
C TRP A 15 -29.99 -13.51 -8.31
N LEU A 16 -28.94 -13.91 -9.04
CA LEU A 16 -27.99 -12.97 -9.62
C LEU A 16 -28.63 -12.14 -10.75
N LEU A 17 -29.45 -12.79 -11.58
CA LEU A 17 -30.19 -12.11 -12.65
C LEU A 17 -31.19 -11.10 -12.09
N LEU A 18 -31.95 -11.49 -11.06
CA LEU A 18 -32.88 -10.60 -10.39
C LEU A 18 -32.15 -9.42 -9.74
N ALA A 19 -31.06 -9.68 -9.02
CA ALA A 19 -30.30 -8.64 -8.35
C ALA A 19 -29.67 -7.64 -9.34
N ARG A 20 -29.13 -8.13 -10.47
CA ARG A 20 -28.67 -7.27 -11.57
C ARG A 20 -29.81 -6.49 -12.22
N GLY A 21 -30.97 -7.11 -12.40
CA GLY A 21 -32.16 -6.45 -12.94
C GLY A 21 -32.63 -5.29 -12.05
N VAL A 22 -32.76 -5.51 -10.74
CA VAL A 22 -33.09 -4.47 -9.76
C VAL A 22 -32.05 -3.35 -9.78
N TRP A 23 -30.76 -3.70 -9.80
CA TRP A 23 -29.68 -2.71 -9.88
C TRP A 23 -29.79 -1.84 -11.14
N ILE A 24 -30.02 -2.43 -12.31
CA ILE A 24 -30.16 -1.72 -13.59
C ILE A 24 -31.36 -0.77 -13.55
N ILE A 25 -32.50 -1.22 -13.02
CA ILE A 25 -33.71 -0.39 -12.89
C ILE A 25 -33.41 0.82 -12.01
N LEU A 26 -32.82 0.62 -10.84
CA LEU A 26 -32.49 1.71 -9.92
C LEU A 26 -31.45 2.66 -10.51
N ALA A 27 -30.44 2.15 -11.21
CA ALA A 27 -29.45 2.98 -11.89
C ALA A 27 -30.07 3.84 -13.00
N ILE A 28 -31.00 3.28 -13.79
CA ILE A 28 -31.73 4.04 -14.82
C ILE A 28 -32.57 5.13 -14.17
N ILE A 29 -33.29 4.82 -13.08
CA ILE A 29 -34.09 5.81 -12.34
C ILE A 29 -33.19 6.94 -11.82
N THR A 30 -32.04 6.62 -11.24
CA THR A 30 -31.04 7.62 -10.80
C THR A 30 -30.60 8.52 -11.96
N VAL A 31 -30.25 7.96 -13.12
CA VAL A 31 -29.81 8.75 -14.28
C VAL A 31 -30.93 9.64 -14.82
N VAL A 32 -32.18 9.15 -14.87
CA VAL A 32 -33.34 9.95 -15.27
C VAL A 32 -33.57 11.11 -14.32
N ILE A 33 -33.51 10.86 -13.01
CA ILE A 33 -33.63 11.88 -11.97
C ILE A 33 -32.50 12.91 -12.08
N PHE A 34 -31.27 12.47 -12.32
CA PHE A 34 -30.11 13.34 -12.51
C PHE A 34 -30.28 14.26 -13.73
N ILE A 35 -30.67 13.71 -14.90
CA ILE A 35 -30.90 14.49 -16.12
C ILE A 35 -32.06 15.49 -15.93
N ALA A 36 -33.15 15.06 -15.30
CA ALA A 36 -34.27 15.93 -14.97
C ALA A 36 -33.85 17.06 -14.03
N GLY A 37 -32.99 16.77 -13.05
CA GLY A 37 -32.40 17.73 -12.13
C GLY A 37 -31.55 18.79 -12.83
N LEU A 38 -30.66 18.39 -13.73
CA LEU A 38 -29.85 19.33 -14.53
C LEU A 38 -30.74 20.30 -15.33
N LYS A 39 -31.78 19.78 -15.96
CA LYS A 39 -32.75 20.61 -16.69
C LYS A 39 -33.52 21.54 -15.73
N GLY A 40 -33.89 21.04 -14.56
CA GLY A 40 -34.57 21.81 -13.52
C GLY A 40 -33.75 23.00 -13.01
N ILE A 41 -32.47 22.76 -12.68
CA ILE A 41 -31.53 23.81 -12.25
C ILE A 41 -31.34 24.84 -13.37
N ASN A 42 -31.12 24.39 -14.60
CA ASN A 42 -30.96 25.30 -15.73
C ASN A 42 -32.21 26.20 -15.91
N THR A 43 -33.41 25.62 -15.89
CA THR A 43 -34.65 26.39 -16.00
C THR A 43 -34.86 27.35 -14.82
N PHE A 44 -34.51 26.96 -13.60
CA PHE A 44 -34.60 27.82 -12.41
C PHE A 44 -33.84 29.13 -12.59
N TRP A 45 -32.58 29.06 -13.07
CA TRP A 45 -31.76 30.25 -13.29
C TRP A 45 -32.21 31.12 -14.47
N HIS A 46 -33.06 30.61 -15.36
CA HIS A 46 -33.65 31.39 -16.46
C HIS A 46 -35.02 31.99 -16.11
N GLN A 47 -35.61 31.63 -14.96
CA GLN A 47 -36.87 32.22 -14.50
C GLN A 47 -36.62 33.48 -13.66
N PRO A 48 -37.53 34.48 -13.72
CA PRO A 48 -37.43 35.65 -12.88
C PRO A 48 -37.77 35.28 -11.41
N CYS A 49 -36.97 35.79 -10.46
CA CYS A 49 -37.04 35.39 -9.05
C CYS A 49 -38.40 35.68 -8.38
N ASN A 50 -39.22 36.55 -8.97
CA ASN A 50 -40.54 36.92 -8.46
C ASN A 50 -41.62 35.82 -8.63
N ILE A 51 -41.38 34.81 -9.47
CA ILE A 51 -42.30 33.68 -9.71
C ILE A 51 -42.07 32.54 -8.70
N LEU A 52 -41.00 32.60 -7.91
CA LEU A 52 -40.64 31.58 -6.91
C LEU A 52 -41.43 31.74 -5.59
N THR A 53 -41.55 30.67 -4.80
CA THR A 53 -42.12 30.73 -3.44
C THR A 53 -41.34 31.70 -2.55
N GLN A 54 -41.99 32.16 -1.47
CA GLN A 54 -41.35 33.06 -0.49
C GLN A 54 -40.01 32.52 0.04
N GLU A 55 -39.92 31.22 0.35
CA GLU A 55 -38.72 30.56 0.85
C GLU A 55 -37.52 30.68 -0.12
N TYR A 56 -37.74 30.55 -1.43
CA TYR A 56 -36.66 30.52 -2.43
C TYR A 56 -36.46 31.85 -3.16
N LYS A 57 -37.46 32.73 -3.14
CA LYS A 57 -37.36 34.08 -3.67
C LYS A 57 -36.23 34.86 -2.99
N ALA A 58 -36.08 34.72 -1.67
CA ALA A 58 -34.99 35.35 -0.92
C ALA A 58 -33.61 34.86 -1.39
N TYR A 59 -33.44 33.56 -1.59
CA TYR A 59 -32.19 32.98 -2.07
C TYR A 59 -31.85 33.40 -3.51
N CYS A 60 -32.84 33.37 -4.41
CA CYS A 60 -32.66 33.80 -5.81
C CYS A 60 -32.26 35.27 -5.90
N ILE A 61 -32.91 36.14 -5.11
CA ILE A 61 -32.58 37.58 -5.06
C ILE A 61 -31.18 37.80 -4.48
N ALA A 62 -30.84 37.15 -3.37
CA ALA A 62 -29.51 37.25 -2.77
C ALA A 62 -28.42 36.78 -3.74
N SER A 63 -28.67 35.68 -4.46
CA SER A 63 -27.75 35.16 -5.47
C SER A 63 -27.62 36.10 -6.67
N GLU A 64 -28.71 36.71 -7.14
CA GLU A 64 -28.68 37.68 -8.25
C GLU A 64 -27.94 38.97 -7.84
N GLN A 65 -28.14 39.44 -6.60
CA GLN A 65 -27.37 40.56 -6.03
C GLN A 65 -25.88 40.24 -5.92
N ALA A 66 -25.55 39.06 -5.42
CA ALA A 66 -24.19 38.52 -5.33
C ALA A 66 -23.47 38.48 -6.70
N ILE A 67 -24.16 38.00 -7.73
CA ILE A 67 -23.65 37.90 -9.10
C ILE A 67 -23.39 39.28 -9.71
N ASN A 68 -24.36 40.18 -9.56
CA ASN A 68 -24.27 41.54 -10.08
C ASN A 68 -23.12 42.32 -9.44
N GLN A 69 -22.86 42.11 -8.14
CA GLN A 69 -21.70 42.69 -7.47
C GLN A 69 -20.38 42.19 -8.07
N LEU A 70 -20.28 40.92 -8.44
CA LEU A 70 -19.08 40.33 -9.04
C LEU A 70 -18.91 40.66 -10.54
N GLY A 71 -19.83 41.43 -11.14
CA GLY A 71 -19.80 41.75 -12.56
C GLY A 71 -20.01 40.53 -13.48
N LEU A 72 -20.56 39.44 -12.94
CA LEU A 72 -20.82 38.22 -13.70
C LEU A 72 -22.24 38.26 -14.28
N PRO A 73 -22.47 37.69 -15.47
CA PRO A 73 -23.82 37.57 -16.04
C PRO A 73 -24.61 36.46 -15.33
N LYS A 74 -25.94 36.57 -15.27
CA LYS A 74 -26.82 35.54 -14.66
C LYS A 74 -26.68 34.17 -15.36
N GLU A 75 -26.40 34.20 -16.65
CA GLU A 75 -26.10 33.04 -17.49
C GLU A 75 -24.90 32.23 -16.96
N PHE A 76 -23.96 32.87 -16.25
CA PHE A 76 -22.84 32.18 -15.62
C PHE A 76 -23.33 31.14 -14.60
N TYR A 77 -24.29 31.49 -13.73
CA TYR A 77 -24.83 30.57 -12.72
C TYR A 77 -25.68 29.45 -13.32
N ALA A 78 -26.34 29.72 -14.45
CA ALA A 78 -27.08 28.72 -15.21
C ALA A 78 -26.16 27.65 -15.81
N ILE A 79 -24.87 27.95 -16.04
CA ILE A 79 -23.86 26.98 -16.50
C ILE A 79 -23.09 26.37 -15.32
N TYR A 80 -22.67 27.20 -14.38
CA TYR A 80 -21.82 26.83 -13.25
C TYR A 80 -22.46 25.77 -12.35
N ASN A 81 -23.74 25.91 -11.97
CA ASN A 81 -24.40 24.97 -11.07
C ASN A 81 -24.61 23.59 -11.71
N PRO A 82 -25.14 23.47 -12.95
CA PRO A 82 -25.20 22.18 -13.63
C PRO A 82 -23.83 21.53 -13.83
N LEU A 83 -22.79 22.32 -14.15
CA LEU A 83 -21.43 21.80 -14.30
C LEU A 83 -20.89 21.25 -12.98
N GLY A 84 -21.09 21.97 -11.87
CA GLY A 84 -20.74 21.51 -10.54
C GLY A 84 -21.40 20.18 -10.17
N MET A 85 -22.70 20.10 -10.43
CA MET A 85 -23.47 18.88 -10.23
C MET A 85 -22.95 17.70 -11.07
N MET A 86 -22.53 17.95 -12.32
CA MET A 86 -21.90 16.94 -13.18
C MET A 86 -20.54 16.48 -12.63
N VAL A 87 -19.68 17.42 -12.25
CA VAL A 87 -18.34 17.13 -11.68
C VAL A 87 -18.46 16.28 -10.42
N GLU A 88 -19.46 16.58 -9.59
CA GLU A 88 -19.71 15.82 -8.37
C GLU A 88 -20.31 14.44 -8.66
N THR A 89 -21.35 14.35 -9.50
CA THR A 89 -22.18 13.14 -9.61
C THR A 89 -21.65 12.10 -10.58
N ILE A 90 -21.10 12.52 -11.73
CA ILE A 90 -20.65 11.60 -12.79
C ILE A 90 -19.59 10.62 -12.28
N PRO A 91 -18.55 11.04 -11.52
CA PRO A 91 -17.54 10.11 -11.02
C PRO A 91 -18.12 9.00 -10.13
N TRP A 92 -19.10 9.32 -9.27
CA TRP A 92 -19.76 8.33 -8.41
C TRP A 92 -20.49 7.28 -9.23
N ILE A 93 -21.25 7.72 -10.24
CA ILE A 93 -21.95 6.82 -11.16
C ILE A 93 -20.97 5.96 -11.93
N LEU A 94 -19.91 6.55 -12.51
CA LEU A 94 -18.91 5.81 -13.29
C LEU A 94 -18.19 4.77 -12.44
N VAL A 95 -17.74 5.12 -11.24
CA VAL A 95 -17.10 4.17 -10.31
C VAL A 95 -18.08 3.07 -9.91
N GLY A 96 -19.33 3.42 -9.59
CA GLY A 96 -20.36 2.44 -9.27
C GLY A 96 -20.60 1.45 -10.42
N VAL A 97 -20.79 1.94 -11.64
CA VAL A 97 -20.94 1.10 -12.85
C VAL A 97 -19.73 0.20 -13.07
N LEU A 98 -18.51 0.71 -12.87
CA LEU A 98 -17.29 -0.09 -13.01
C LEU A 98 -17.22 -1.23 -11.97
N ILE A 99 -17.60 -0.96 -10.71
CA ILE A 99 -17.68 -1.98 -9.66
C ILE A 99 -18.76 -3.01 -10.01
N PHE A 100 -19.94 -2.57 -10.46
CA PHE A 100 -21.01 -3.47 -10.90
C PHE A 100 -20.54 -4.40 -12.01
N TRP A 101 -19.85 -3.87 -13.01
CA TRP A 101 -19.37 -4.66 -14.14
C TRP A 101 -18.38 -5.75 -13.72
N LYS A 102 -17.47 -5.43 -12.79
CA LYS A 102 -16.43 -6.36 -12.33
C LYS A 102 -16.83 -7.29 -11.18
N LYS A 103 -17.75 -6.87 -10.31
CA LYS A 103 -18.03 -7.51 -9.00
C LYS A 103 -19.53 -7.69 -8.69
N SER A 104 -20.41 -7.70 -9.68
CA SER A 104 -21.86 -7.88 -9.46
C SER A 104 -22.26 -9.26 -8.90
N ASP A 105 -21.37 -10.25 -8.92
CA ASP A 105 -21.58 -11.55 -8.29
C ASP A 105 -21.26 -11.57 -6.79
N GLU A 106 -20.58 -10.54 -6.28
CA GLU A 106 -20.32 -10.34 -4.85
C GLU A 106 -21.43 -9.46 -4.23
N PRO A 107 -22.16 -9.92 -3.19
CA PRO A 107 -23.24 -9.15 -2.57
C PRO A 107 -22.80 -7.76 -2.09
N PHE A 108 -21.60 -7.67 -1.50
CA PHE A 108 -21.03 -6.39 -1.09
C PHE A 108 -20.71 -5.51 -2.30
N GLY A 109 -20.03 -6.04 -3.33
CA GLY A 109 -19.72 -5.29 -4.56
C GLY A 109 -20.98 -4.76 -5.25
N LEU A 110 -22.03 -5.58 -5.34
CA LEU A 110 -23.32 -5.20 -5.89
C LEU A 110 -23.98 -4.07 -5.08
N LEU A 111 -24.14 -4.25 -3.77
CA LEU A 111 -24.81 -3.25 -2.93
C LEU A 111 -24.01 -1.95 -2.80
N PHE A 112 -22.68 -2.04 -2.73
CA PHE A 112 -21.80 -0.88 -2.66
C PHE A 112 -21.76 -0.12 -3.99
N SER A 113 -21.77 -0.81 -5.14
CA SER A 113 -21.92 -0.15 -6.43
C SER A 113 -23.25 0.59 -6.54
N LEU A 114 -24.35 0.00 -6.05
CA LEU A 114 -25.65 0.65 -6.00
C LEU A 114 -25.62 1.88 -5.09
N MET A 115 -24.99 1.78 -3.92
CA MET A 115 -24.80 2.92 -3.02
C MET A 115 -24.13 4.08 -3.73
N LEU A 116 -23.04 3.85 -4.47
CA LEU A 116 -22.33 4.91 -5.18
C LEU A 116 -23.19 5.53 -6.28
N VAL A 117 -23.91 4.71 -7.05
CA VAL A 117 -24.81 5.22 -8.11
C VAL A 117 -25.94 6.06 -7.50
N VAL A 118 -26.58 5.58 -6.44
CA VAL A 118 -27.71 6.26 -5.79
C VAL A 118 -27.26 7.48 -4.99
N ALA A 119 -26.06 7.47 -4.39
CA ALA A 119 -25.54 8.62 -3.66
C ALA A 119 -25.43 9.89 -4.53
N GLY A 120 -25.30 9.71 -5.85
CA GLY A 120 -25.38 10.81 -6.81
C GLY A 120 -26.68 11.62 -6.80
N THR A 121 -27.78 11.09 -6.24
CA THR A 121 -29.06 11.82 -6.16
C THR A 121 -29.20 12.71 -4.92
N PHE A 122 -28.34 12.55 -3.90
CA PHE A 122 -28.45 13.32 -2.66
C PHE A 122 -28.35 14.83 -2.84
N ASN A 123 -27.53 15.26 -3.80
CA ASN A 123 -27.29 16.69 -4.03
C ASN A 123 -28.45 17.39 -4.74
N LEU A 124 -29.43 16.64 -5.26
CA LEU A 124 -30.64 17.23 -5.83
C LEU A 124 -31.54 17.89 -4.78
N ASP A 125 -31.39 17.52 -3.51
CA ASP A 125 -32.10 18.15 -2.39
C ASP A 125 -31.31 19.31 -1.75
N GLN A 126 -30.00 19.42 -2.01
CA GLN A 126 -29.09 20.36 -1.32
C GLN A 126 -28.82 21.65 -2.12
N VAL A 127 -29.21 21.73 -3.40
CA VAL A 127 -29.17 23.00 -4.14
C VAL A 127 -30.25 23.92 -3.56
N PRO A 128 -29.92 25.09 -2.98
CA PRO A 128 -30.94 25.99 -2.48
C PRO A 128 -31.73 26.50 -3.69
N GLY A 129 -33.02 26.17 -3.73
CA GLY A 129 -33.80 26.22 -4.96
C GLY A 129 -34.05 24.81 -5.49
N ASN A 130 -35.08 24.18 -4.92
CA ASN A 130 -35.73 22.94 -5.33
C ASN A 130 -36.24 22.96 -6.81
N GLY A 131 -35.40 23.30 -7.79
CA GLY A 131 -35.77 23.46 -9.20
C GLY A 131 -36.41 22.19 -9.78
N ALA A 132 -35.93 21.01 -9.36
CA ALA A 132 -36.53 19.74 -9.74
C ALA A 132 -37.91 19.50 -9.10
N LYS A 133 -38.11 19.82 -7.80
CA LYS A 133 -39.43 19.66 -7.14
C LYS A 133 -40.48 20.60 -7.73
N TYR A 134 -40.05 21.78 -8.19
CA TYR A 134 -40.93 22.80 -8.74
C TYR A 134 -41.31 22.55 -10.21
N ILE A 135 -40.36 22.06 -11.02
CA ILE A 135 -40.58 21.84 -12.46
C ILE A 135 -41.14 20.44 -12.73
N TYR A 136 -40.80 19.46 -11.88
CA TYR A 136 -41.26 18.07 -12.00
C TYR A 136 -41.84 17.56 -10.68
N PRO A 137 -42.97 18.11 -10.19
CA PRO A 137 -43.62 17.63 -8.97
C PRO A 137 -44.01 16.15 -9.03
N VAL A 138 -44.23 15.61 -10.25
CA VAL A 138 -44.48 14.19 -10.49
C VAL A 138 -43.27 13.31 -10.13
N LEU A 139 -42.05 13.83 -10.22
CA LEU A 139 -40.83 13.11 -9.86
C LEU A 139 -40.51 13.18 -8.37
N LEU A 140 -41.20 14.02 -7.60
CA LEU A 140 -40.91 14.23 -6.17
C LEU A 140 -40.93 12.93 -5.35
N PRO A 141 -41.95 12.05 -5.46
CA PRO A 141 -41.95 10.79 -4.71
C PRO A 141 -40.79 9.87 -5.12
N LEU A 142 -40.40 9.88 -6.39
CA LEU A 142 -39.27 9.10 -6.90
C LEU A 142 -37.95 9.64 -6.36
N ILE A 143 -37.74 10.95 -6.35
CA ILE A 143 -36.54 11.60 -5.80
C ILE A 143 -36.42 11.31 -4.30
N SER A 144 -37.50 11.51 -3.53
CA SER A 144 -37.51 11.22 -2.09
C SER A 144 -37.28 9.74 -1.80
N GLY A 145 -37.86 8.83 -2.60
CA GLY A 145 -37.63 7.39 -2.48
C GLY A 145 -36.17 7.02 -2.75
N MET A 146 -35.57 7.57 -3.80
CA MET A 146 -34.16 7.31 -4.13
C MET A 146 -33.20 7.88 -3.08
N ASN A 147 -33.46 9.07 -2.56
CA ASN A 147 -32.66 9.65 -1.48
C ASN A 147 -32.78 8.82 -0.20
N PHE A 148 -33.97 8.32 0.14
CA PHE A 148 -34.12 7.39 1.26
C PHE A 148 -33.33 6.09 1.04
N ILE A 149 -33.41 5.49 -0.15
CA ILE A 149 -32.60 4.31 -0.50
C ILE A 149 -31.12 4.61 -0.35
N GLY A 150 -30.65 5.76 -0.85
CA GLY A 150 -29.29 6.21 -0.68
C GLY A 150 -28.88 6.26 0.80
N LEU A 151 -29.68 6.93 1.64
CA LEU A 151 -29.39 7.11 3.08
C LEU A 151 -29.26 5.76 3.78
N LEU A 152 -30.13 4.80 3.43
CA LEU A 152 -30.04 3.44 3.94
C LEU A 152 -28.77 2.73 3.45
N LEU A 153 -28.39 2.93 2.19
CA LEU A 153 -27.18 2.32 1.64
C LEU A 153 -25.89 2.92 2.23
N LEU A 154 -25.90 4.13 2.79
CA LEU A 154 -24.75 4.69 3.52
C LEU A 154 -24.34 3.85 4.74
N ILE A 155 -25.23 3.01 5.27
CA ILE A 155 -24.88 2.06 6.33
C ILE A 155 -23.87 1.02 5.85
N LEU A 156 -23.78 0.75 4.54
CA LEU A 156 -22.81 -0.19 3.98
C LEU A 156 -21.36 0.25 4.23
N TRP A 157 -21.12 1.50 4.59
CA TRP A 157 -19.81 1.97 5.04
C TRP A 157 -19.31 1.26 6.29
N TYR A 158 -20.19 0.94 7.26
CA TYR A 158 -19.82 0.11 8.41
C TYR A 158 -19.45 -1.32 8.03
N ARG A 159 -19.79 -1.74 6.81
CA ARG A 159 -19.53 -3.07 6.27
C ARG A 159 -18.30 -3.12 5.38
N PHE A 160 -17.64 -2.00 5.10
CA PHE A 160 -16.43 -1.98 4.29
C PHE A 160 -15.23 -2.61 5.03
N PRO A 161 -14.32 -3.35 4.34
CA PRO A 161 -14.35 -3.70 2.91
C PRO A 161 -14.99 -5.07 2.59
N ASP A 162 -15.28 -5.88 3.61
CA ASP A 162 -15.56 -7.31 3.49
C ASP A 162 -17.05 -7.66 3.51
N GLY A 163 -17.92 -6.69 3.78
CA GLY A 163 -19.36 -6.86 3.82
C GLY A 163 -19.91 -7.30 5.18
N HIS A 164 -19.14 -7.32 6.26
CA HIS A 164 -19.63 -7.71 7.60
C HIS A 164 -19.66 -6.51 8.56
N PHE A 165 -20.43 -6.53 9.66
CA PHE A 165 -20.34 -5.45 10.66
C PHE A 165 -19.25 -5.76 11.69
N VAL A 166 -18.28 -4.86 11.83
CA VAL A 166 -17.16 -5.04 12.77
C VAL A 166 -16.80 -3.69 13.42
N PRO A 167 -16.89 -3.58 14.76
CA PRO A 167 -17.45 -4.57 15.68
C PRO A 167 -18.94 -4.87 15.44
N TYR A 168 -19.40 -6.06 15.87
CA TYR A 168 -20.77 -6.52 15.60
C TYR A 168 -21.87 -5.57 16.11
N TRP A 169 -21.60 -4.81 17.19
CA TRP A 169 -22.57 -3.90 17.80
C TRP A 169 -22.88 -2.69 16.90
N LEU A 170 -22.00 -2.33 15.96
CA LEU A 170 -22.23 -1.23 15.02
C LEU A 170 -23.45 -1.45 14.12
N ARG A 171 -23.93 -2.69 13.98
CA ARG A 171 -25.20 -2.98 13.29
C ARG A 171 -26.38 -2.22 13.92
N TRP A 172 -26.35 -2.03 15.24
CA TRP A 172 -27.43 -1.34 15.96
C TRP A 172 -27.32 0.17 15.82
N VAL A 173 -26.09 0.71 15.73
CA VAL A 173 -25.86 2.12 15.37
C VAL A 173 -26.40 2.40 13.96
N ALA A 174 -26.09 1.51 13.02
CA ALA A 174 -26.62 1.57 11.67
C ALA A 174 -28.15 1.54 11.62
N VAL A 175 -28.79 0.65 12.37
CA VAL A 175 -30.26 0.59 12.47
C VAL A 175 -30.82 1.89 13.08
N GLY A 176 -30.21 2.41 14.15
CA GLY A 176 -30.60 3.69 14.74
C GLY A 176 -30.50 4.84 13.73
N TRP A 177 -29.42 4.87 12.94
CA TRP A 177 -29.24 5.85 11.86
C TRP A 177 -30.33 5.75 10.79
N ALA A 178 -30.66 4.53 10.34
CA ALA A 178 -31.76 4.31 9.39
C ALA A 178 -33.09 4.83 9.92
N ILE A 179 -33.41 4.53 11.18
CA ILE A 179 -34.68 4.94 11.81
C ILE A 179 -34.77 6.46 11.92
N ILE A 180 -33.72 7.12 12.41
CA ILE A 180 -33.69 8.58 12.55
C ILE A 180 -33.89 9.26 11.19
N ASN A 181 -33.19 8.79 10.15
CA ASN A 181 -33.33 9.35 8.81
C ASN A 181 -34.71 9.04 8.18
N ALA A 182 -35.28 7.86 8.44
CA ALA A 182 -36.64 7.53 8.02
C ALA A 182 -37.67 8.47 8.65
N ILE A 183 -37.52 8.77 9.95
CA ILE A 183 -38.40 9.71 10.65
C ILE A 183 -38.29 11.09 10.02
N SER A 184 -37.08 11.59 9.80
CA SER A 184 -36.86 12.90 9.18
C SER A 184 -37.41 12.99 7.76
N GLN A 185 -37.34 11.91 6.97
CA GLN A 185 -37.79 11.90 5.59
C GLN A 185 -39.31 11.77 5.44
N PHE A 186 -39.94 10.88 6.21
CA PHE A 186 -41.36 10.54 6.06
C PHE A 186 -42.29 11.24 7.05
N PHE A 187 -41.73 11.79 8.14
CA PHE A 187 -42.48 12.50 9.18
C PHE A 187 -41.81 13.85 9.51
N PRO A 188 -41.71 14.78 8.54
CA PRO A 188 -40.95 16.02 8.68
C PRO A 188 -41.46 16.92 9.83
N ASP A 189 -42.76 16.89 10.10
CA ASP A 189 -43.39 17.67 11.18
C ASP A 189 -43.30 17.02 12.57
N SER A 190 -42.71 15.83 12.67
CA SER A 190 -42.59 15.11 13.93
C SER A 190 -41.61 15.80 14.89
N ALA A 191 -41.91 15.78 16.18
CA ALA A 191 -40.97 16.18 17.22
C ALA A 191 -39.71 15.28 17.28
N LEU A 192 -39.78 14.08 16.68
CA LEU A 192 -38.65 13.16 16.56
C LEU A 192 -37.78 13.42 15.33
N ASN A 193 -38.19 14.31 14.43
CA ASN A 193 -37.33 14.77 13.34
C ASN A 193 -36.21 15.61 13.95
N TYR A 194 -34.98 15.07 13.92
CA TYR A 194 -33.82 15.75 14.49
C TYR A 194 -33.50 17.06 13.79
N GLY A 195 -33.97 17.29 12.56
CA GLY A 195 -33.84 18.58 11.87
C GLY A 195 -34.63 19.72 12.53
N ASN A 196 -35.65 19.40 13.31
CA ASN A 196 -36.44 20.39 14.07
C ASN A 196 -35.84 20.68 15.45
N TRP A 197 -34.77 19.99 15.84
CA TRP A 197 -34.15 20.16 17.15
C TRP A 197 -33.27 21.41 17.18
N PRO A 198 -33.19 22.13 18.31
CA PRO A 198 -32.34 23.30 18.41
C PRO A 198 -30.85 22.94 18.22
N SER A 199 -30.07 23.88 17.68
CA SER A 199 -28.60 23.75 17.68
C SER A 199 -28.09 23.58 19.12
N PRO A 200 -27.14 22.66 19.40
CA PRO A 200 -26.26 21.96 18.45
C PRO A 200 -26.66 20.52 18.09
N TRP A 201 -27.87 20.08 18.45
CA TRP A 201 -28.23 18.66 18.38
C TRP A 201 -28.17 18.02 16.99
N PRO A 202 -28.67 18.66 15.89
CA PRO A 202 -28.59 18.06 14.56
C PRO A 202 -27.15 17.80 14.12
N SER A 203 -26.26 18.77 14.37
CA SER A 203 -24.83 18.66 14.08
C SER A 203 -24.16 17.58 14.93
N GLY A 204 -24.54 17.47 16.21
CA GLY A 204 -24.02 16.43 17.10
C GLY A 204 -24.32 15.02 16.61
N ILE A 205 -25.52 14.78 16.09
CA ILE A 205 -25.93 13.48 15.51
C ILE A 205 -25.07 13.12 14.29
N ALA A 206 -24.84 14.07 13.38
CA ALA A 206 -23.97 13.86 12.22
C ALA A 206 -22.52 13.58 12.63
N ILE A 207 -21.99 14.30 13.62
CA ILE A 207 -20.63 14.08 14.15
C ILE A 207 -20.50 12.68 14.76
N LEU A 208 -21.48 12.23 15.55
CA LEU A 208 -21.47 10.89 16.14
C LEU A 208 -21.44 9.78 15.08
N PHE A 209 -22.19 9.95 13.98
CA PHE A 209 -22.15 9.03 12.85
C PHE A 209 -20.74 8.95 12.25
N VAL A 210 -20.12 10.09 11.94
CA VAL A 210 -18.74 10.15 11.40
C VAL A 210 -17.73 9.52 12.36
N ILE A 211 -17.80 9.84 13.66
CA ILE A 211 -16.91 9.25 14.68
C ILE A 211 -17.05 7.72 14.70
N SER A 212 -18.28 7.21 14.64
CA SER A 212 -18.50 5.76 14.66
C SER A 212 -18.02 5.06 13.38
N LEU A 213 -18.07 5.74 12.22
CA LEU A 213 -17.45 5.25 10.98
C LEU A 213 -15.94 5.19 11.09
N ILE A 214 -15.30 6.25 11.60
CA ILE A 214 -13.84 6.29 11.82
C ILE A 214 -13.43 5.18 12.78
N TYR A 215 -14.16 5.04 13.90
CA TYR A 215 -13.91 3.98 14.88
C TYR A 215 -13.99 2.58 14.24
N SER A 216 -15.01 2.33 13.39
CA SER A 216 -15.15 1.08 12.64
C SER A 216 -13.90 0.77 11.80
N LEU A 217 -13.40 1.76 11.04
CA LEU A 217 -12.24 1.58 10.17
C LEU A 217 -10.94 1.34 10.98
N VAL A 218 -10.72 2.10 12.05
CA VAL A 218 -9.55 1.96 12.92
C VAL A 218 -9.55 0.61 13.64
N TYR A 219 -10.70 0.18 14.17
CA TYR A 219 -10.83 -1.11 14.84
C TYR A 219 -10.48 -2.26 13.88
N ARG A 220 -10.99 -2.23 12.65
CA ARG A 220 -10.70 -3.24 11.63
C ARG A 220 -9.23 -3.27 11.25
N TYR A 221 -8.63 -2.10 11.05
CA TYR A 221 -7.22 -1.97 10.68
C TYR A 221 -6.32 -2.68 11.69
N HIS A 222 -6.60 -2.54 12.98
CA HIS A 222 -5.73 -3.07 14.02
C HIS A 222 -5.99 -4.54 14.39
N HIS A 223 -7.20 -5.06 14.23
CA HIS A 223 -7.57 -6.31 14.93
C HIS A 223 -7.99 -7.47 14.01
N ILE A 224 -8.49 -7.20 12.80
CA ILE A 224 -9.21 -8.21 12.02
C ILE A 224 -8.74 -8.29 10.56
N SER A 225 -8.23 -7.20 10.00
CA SER A 225 -8.03 -7.11 8.54
C SER A 225 -6.86 -7.94 8.04
N ASP A 226 -7.08 -8.66 6.94
CA ASP A 226 -5.99 -9.29 6.18
C ASP A 226 -5.14 -8.23 5.44
N PRO A 227 -3.95 -8.58 4.90
CA PRO A 227 -3.08 -7.61 4.24
C PRO A 227 -3.74 -6.86 3.07
N VAL A 228 -4.66 -7.48 2.36
CA VAL A 228 -5.42 -6.85 1.27
C VAL A 228 -6.44 -5.86 1.84
N GLN A 229 -7.19 -6.25 2.85
CA GLN A 229 -8.20 -5.41 3.50
C GLN A 229 -7.56 -4.20 4.19
N ILE A 230 -6.38 -4.38 4.79
CA ILE A 230 -5.57 -3.27 5.33
C ILE A 230 -5.30 -2.24 4.23
N GLN A 231 -4.93 -2.68 3.04
CA GLN A 231 -4.71 -1.77 1.92
C GLN A 231 -5.98 -1.04 1.49
N GLN A 232 -7.10 -1.74 1.44
CA GLN A 232 -8.38 -1.14 1.09
C GLN A 232 -8.78 -0.05 2.10
N ILE A 233 -8.58 -0.31 3.38
CA ILE A 233 -8.83 0.66 4.45
C ILE A 233 -7.91 1.87 4.33
N LYS A 234 -6.61 1.68 4.05
CA LYS A 234 -5.65 2.78 3.89
C LYS A 234 -6.07 3.78 2.81
N TRP A 235 -6.52 3.29 1.65
CA TRP A 235 -7.00 4.15 0.57
C TRP A 235 -8.23 4.97 0.97
N VAL A 236 -9.19 4.34 1.66
CA VAL A 236 -10.38 5.05 2.16
C VAL A 236 -9.99 6.11 3.18
N VAL A 237 -9.14 5.76 4.15
CA VAL A 237 -8.64 6.69 5.16
C VAL A 237 -7.88 7.85 4.52
N LEU A 238 -7.00 7.60 3.55
CA LEU A 238 -6.27 8.65 2.83
C LEU A 238 -7.25 9.66 2.21
N SER A 239 -8.23 9.17 1.45
CA SER A 239 -9.20 10.05 0.78
C SER A 239 -10.07 10.81 1.78
N ALA A 240 -10.47 10.16 2.87
CA ALA A 240 -11.23 10.81 3.95
C ALA A 240 -10.40 11.89 4.66
N SER A 241 -9.11 11.64 4.89
CA SER A 241 -8.20 12.63 5.47
C SER A 241 -7.99 13.82 4.55
N ILE A 242 -7.80 13.61 3.24
CA ILE A 242 -7.70 14.70 2.26
C ILE A 242 -8.99 15.52 2.25
N ALA A 243 -10.15 14.86 2.17
CA ALA A 243 -11.44 15.54 2.17
C ALA A 243 -11.67 16.34 3.47
N ALA A 244 -11.40 15.74 4.63
CA ALA A 244 -11.51 16.39 5.92
C ALA A 244 -10.56 17.60 6.05
N THR A 245 -9.35 17.51 5.47
CA THR A 245 -8.38 18.61 5.44
C THR A 245 -8.92 19.78 4.64
N ILE A 246 -9.39 19.52 3.42
CA ILE A 246 -9.95 20.52 2.53
C ILE A 246 -11.13 21.21 3.23
N PHE A 247 -12.04 20.44 3.82
CA PHE A 247 -13.19 20.94 4.56
C PHE A 247 -12.80 21.77 5.79
N SER A 248 -11.76 21.35 6.51
CA SER A 248 -11.28 22.09 7.70
C SER A 248 -10.61 23.41 7.33
N ILE A 249 -9.82 23.45 6.26
CA ILE A 249 -9.25 24.69 5.70
C ILE A 249 -10.38 25.64 5.29
N GLN A 250 -11.45 25.10 4.74
CA GLN A 250 -12.60 25.85 4.28
C GLN A 250 -13.40 26.47 5.44
N ILE A 251 -13.73 25.70 6.49
CA ILE A 251 -14.34 26.24 7.73
C ILE A 251 -13.47 27.34 8.33
N LEU A 252 -12.17 27.10 8.37
CA LEU A 252 -11.22 28.09 8.88
C LEU A 252 -11.25 29.39 8.07
N LEU A 253 -11.25 29.30 6.75
CA LEU A 253 -11.37 30.47 5.88
C LEU A 253 -12.68 31.23 6.16
N GLU A 254 -13.80 30.52 6.30
CA GLU A 254 -15.09 31.11 6.67
C GLU A 254 -15.01 31.92 7.97
N LEU A 255 -14.42 31.33 9.01
CA LEU A 255 -14.26 31.98 10.30
C LEU A 255 -13.39 33.24 10.17
N LEU A 256 -12.29 33.18 9.42
CA LEU A 256 -11.41 34.32 9.16
C LEU A 256 -12.11 35.44 8.38
N PHE A 257 -13.01 35.12 7.46
CA PHE A 257 -13.81 36.11 6.73
C PHE A 257 -14.90 36.73 7.62
N ASN A 258 -15.67 35.90 8.33
CA ASN A 258 -16.77 36.38 9.19
C ASN A 258 -16.29 37.20 10.40
N SER A 259 -15.02 37.03 10.80
CA SER A 259 -14.39 37.84 11.86
C SER A 259 -13.83 39.19 11.40
N GLY A 260 -13.94 39.52 10.10
CA GLY A 260 -13.38 40.75 9.54
C GLY A 260 -11.85 40.81 9.54
N VAL A 261 -11.18 39.67 9.75
CA VAL A 261 -9.71 39.56 9.70
C VAL A 261 -9.21 39.69 8.27
N ILE A 262 -9.97 39.16 7.32
CA ILE A 262 -9.78 39.33 5.88
C ILE A 262 -11.04 40.02 5.33
N THR A 263 -10.89 41.22 4.77
CA THR A 263 -12.02 42.01 4.24
C THR A 263 -11.96 42.08 2.72
N TRP A 264 -13.05 41.75 2.04
CA TRP A 264 -13.28 42.05 0.62
C TRP A 264 -14.42 43.07 0.50
N ASP A 265 -14.41 43.83 -0.59
CA ASP A 265 -15.43 44.86 -0.91
C ASP A 265 -16.74 44.27 -1.46
N TYR A 266 -16.93 42.96 -1.37
CA TYR A 266 -18.04 42.19 -1.95
C TYR A 266 -18.80 41.41 -0.87
N ASP A 267 -20.10 41.17 -1.09
CA ASP A 267 -20.94 40.35 -0.20
C ASP A 267 -20.36 38.93 -0.06
N SER A 268 -20.00 38.56 1.17
CA SER A 268 -19.23 37.35 1.49
C SER A 268 -19.94 36.06 1.04
N SER A 269 -21.27 36.09 0.97
CA SER A 269 -22.12 34.98 0.53
C SER A 269 -21.93 34.60 -0.96
N ALA A 270 -21.58 35.56 -1.81
CA ALA A 270 -21.42 35.40 -3.26
C ALA A 270 -20.14 34.63 -3.62
N ILE A 271 -19.02 35.15 -3.10
CA ILE A 271 -17.68 34.61 -3.27
C ILE A 271 -17.61 33.24 -2.60
N TRP A 272 -18.25 33.10 -1.44
CA TRP A 272 -18.39 31.83 -0.76
C TRP A 272 -19.02 30.77 -1.67
N ASN A 273 -20.19 30.99 -2.25
CA ASN A 273 -20.81 29.99 -3.13
C ASN A 273 -19.96 29.62 -4.36
N LEU A 274 -19.21 30.58 -4.93
CA LEU A 274 -18.38 30.34 -6.11
C LEU A 274 -17.06 29.62 -5.82
N THR A 275 -16.54 29.75 -4.60
CA THR A 275 -15.25 29.17 -4.18
C THR A 275 -15.41 27.94 -3.30
N TYR A 276 -16.44 27.91 -2.45
CA TYR A 276 -16.74 26.83 -1.52
C TYR A 276 -17.20 25.56 -2.24
N ASN A 277 -18.23 25.70 -3.08
CA ASN A 277 -18.89 24.57 -3.70
C ASN A 277 -17.94 23.73 -4.58
N PRO A 278 -17.05 24.30 -5.42
CA PRO A 278 -16.13 23.51 -6.24
C PRO A 278 -15.11 22.74 -5.42
N VAL A 279 -14.59 23.35 -4.36
CA VAL A 279 -13.63 22.72 -3.46
C VAL A 279 -14.27 21.56 -2.71
N PHE A 280 -15.51 21.73 -2.27
CA PHE A 280 -16.31 20.67 -1.65
C PHE A 280 -16.59 19.53 -2.63
N TRP A 281 -17.09 19.83 -3.85
CA TRP A 281 -17.33 18.83 -4.90
C TRP A 281 -16.08 18.02 -5.23
N LEU A 282 -14.93 18.68 -5.37
CA LEU A 282 -13.65 18.02 -5.61
C LEU A 282 -13.23 17.12 -4.44
N SER A 283 -13.45 17.55 -3.19
CA SER A 283 -13.12 16.76 -2.01
C SER A 283 -13.91 15.46 -1.92
N ILE A 284 -15.21 15.51 -2.26
CA ILE A 284 -16.11 14.35 -2.28
C ILE A 284 -15.77 13.41 -3.44
N LEU A 285 -15.39 13.95 -4.59
CA LEU A 285 -14.93 13.16 -5.75
C LEU A 285 -13.75 12.24 -5.37
N PHE A 286 -12.77 12.75 -4.63
CA PHE A 286 -11.62 11.95 -4.19
C PHE A 286 -12.00 10.73 -3.37
N VAL A 287 -13.06 10.85 -2.55
CA VAL A 287 -13.58 9.73 -1.75
C VAL A 287 -14.12 8.62 -2.66
N ALA A 288 -14.99 8.96 -3.62
CA ALA A 288 -15.53 7.97 -4.56
C ALA A 288 -14.47 7.28 -5.41
N VAL A 289 -13.52 8.06 -5.97
CA VAL A 289 -12.46 7.52 -6.81
C VAL A 289 -11.52 6.61 -6.02
N SER A 290 -11.11 7.02 -4.83
CA SER A 290 -10.26 6.22 -3.94
C SER A 290 -10.94 4.90 -3.55
N MET A 291 -12.25 4.94 -3.30
CA MET A 291 -13.05 3.73 -3.04
C MET A 291 -13.16 2.81 -4.25
N GLY A 292 -13.36 3.37 -5.44
CA GLY A 292 -13.29 2.61 -6.68
C GLY A 292 -11.95 1.90 -6.81
N PHE A 293 -10.86 2.62 -6.53
CA PHE A 293 -9.51 2.10 -6.60
C PHE A 293 -9.26 0.98 -5.56
N SER A 294 -9.71 1.17 -4.32
CA SER A 294 -9.54 0.20 -3.24
C SER A 294 -10.29 -1.12 -3.52
N ILE A 295 -11.50 -1.03 -4.09
CA ILE A 295 -12.32 -2.22 -4.39
C ILE A 295 -11.87 -2.90 -5.68
N LEU A 296 -11.54 -2.14 -6.74
CA LEU A 296 -11.25 -2.67 -8.07
C LEU A 296 -9.80 -3.11 -8.27
N ARG A 297 -8.86 -2.57 -7.48
CA ARG A 297 -7.42 -2.80 -7.67
C ARG A 297 -6.73 -3.14 -6.35
N TYR A 298 -7.28 -4.10 -5.63
CA TYR A 298 -6.87 -4.50 -4.26
C TYR A 298 -5.42 -5.05 -4.09
N ARG A 299 -4.62 -5.17 -5.16
CA ARG A 299 -3.20 -5.63 -5.12
C ARG A 299 -2.24 -4.54 -5.59
N LEU A 300 -2.22 -3.40 -4.91
CA LEU A 300 -1.43 -2.20 -5.25
C LEU A 300 -0.17 -2.04 -4.39
N TRP A 301 0.52 -3.15 -4.13
CA TRP A 301 1.70 -3.21 -3.25
C TRP A 301 2.84 -2.26 -3.67
N ASP A 302 2.93 -1.94 -4.97
CA ASP A 302 4.00 -1.09 -5.52
C ASP A 302 3.89 0.40 -5.12
N ILE A 303 2.73 0.88 -4.67
CA ILE A 303 2.50 2.31 -4.32
C ILE A 303 2.56 2.54 -2.79
N ASP A 304 2.73 1.46 -2.01
CA ASP A 304 2.63 1.48 -0.54
C ASP A 304 3.65 2.36 0.16
N PHE A 305 4.86 2.49 -0.37
CA PHE A 305 5.92 3.29 0.25
C PHE A 305 5.62 4.79 0.18
N ILE A 306 5.11 5.25 -0.96
CA ILE A 306 4.68 6.64 -1.12
C ILE A 306 3.47 6.88 -0.23
N ILE A 307 2.47 5.99 -0.27
CA ILE A 307 1.19 6.19 0.40
C ILE A 307 1.32 6.13 1.91
N ASN A 308 1.95 5.14 2.53
CA ASN A 308 2.00 5.07 3.99
C ASN A 308 2.70 6.31 4.58
N ARG A 309 3.82 6.72 3.97
CA ARG A 309 4.61 7.86 4.43
C ARG A 309 3.93 9.20 4.12
N SER A 310 3.37 9.38 2.92
CA SER A 310 2.65 10.61 2.54
C SER A 310 1.25 10.72 3.16
N LEU A 311 0.59 9.62 3.54
CA LEU A 311 -0.71 9.61 4.22
C LEU A 311 -0.54 10.06 5.67
N VAL A 312 0.42 9.48 6.40
CA VAL A 312 0.67 9.88 7.79
C VAL A 312 1.25 11.29 7.85
N TYR A 313 2.23 11.63 7.01
CA TYR A 313 2.72 13.01 6.97
C TYR A 313 1.65 13.97 6.44
N GLY A 314 0.91 13.63 5.40
CA GLY A 314 -0.13 14.48 4.82
C GLY A 314 -1.27 14.77 5.80
N ALA A 315 -1.81 13.74 6.46
CA ALA A 315 -2.86 13.90 7.47
C ALA A 315 -2.36 14.69 8.69
N LEU A 316 -1.10 14.49 9.08
CA LEU A 316 -0.50 15.22 10.19
C LEU A 316 -0.21 16.68 9.84
N THR A 317 0.39 16.96 8.67
CA THR A 317 0.62 18.31 8.16
C THR A 317 -0.70 19.06 7.99
N ALA A 318 -1.73 18.37 7.52
CA ALA A 318 -3.09 18.89 7.46
C ALA A 318 -3.65 19.25 8.85
N LEU A 319 -3.57 18.34 9.81
CA LEU A 319 -4.02 18.58 11.18
C LEU A 319 -3.27 19.77 11.81
N LEU A 320 -1.96 19.85 11.59
CA LEU A 320 -1.12 20.98 12.01
C LEU A 320 -1.55 22.29 11.34
N ALA A 321 -1.87 22.27 10.04
CA ALA A 321 -2.33 23.45 9.32
C ALA A 321 -3.71 23.94 9.80
N VAL A 322 -4.61 23.01 10.14
CA VAL A 322 -5.93 23.32 10.70
C VAL A 322 -5.80 23.90 12.11
N LEU A 323 -4.99 23.26 12.97
CA LEU A 323 -4.68 23.77 14.30
C LEU A 323 -4.00 25.15 14.24
N PHE A 324 -3.09 25.35 13.28
CA PHE A 324 -2.45 26.63 13.01
C PHE A 324 -3.47 27.71 12.70
N GLY A 325 -4.32 27.46 11.71
CA GLY A 325 -5.37 28.38 11.35
C GLY A 325 -6.33 28.69 12.49
N GLY A 326 -6.79 27.67 13.21
CA GLY A 326 -7.69 27.86 14.36
C GLY A 326 -7.04 28.70 15.46
N SER A 327 -5.74 28.49 15.70
CA SER A 327 -4.97 29.30 16.66
C SER A 327 -4.78 30.75 16.18
N LEU A 328 -4.51 30.96 14.89
CA LEU A 328 -4.45 32.30 14.28
C LEU A 328 -5.76 33.05 14.46
N PHE A 329 -6.88 32.38 14.19
CA PHE A 329 -8.20 32.95 14.39
C PHE A 329 -8.44 33.33 15.86
N MET A 330 -8.19 32.41 16.80
CA MET A 330 -8.32 32.67 18.24
C MET A 330 -7.47 33.84 18.72
N VAL A 331 -6.19 33.90 18.33
CA VAL A 331 -5.29 34.99 18.73
C VAL A 331 -5.69 36.30 18.07
N SER A 332 -6.14 36.27 16.81
CA SER A 332 -6.67 37.45 16.13
C SER A 332 -7.90 38.01 16.84
N GLN A 333 -8.85 37.15 17.24
CA GLN A 333 -10.03 37.54 18.02
C GLN A 333 -9.67 38.13 19.39
N LEU A 334 -8.67 37.55 20.08
CA LEU A 334 -8.18 38.10 21.34
C LEU A 334 -7.52 39.46 21.16
N PHE A 335 -6.69 39.65 20.12
CA PHE A 335 -5.96 40.89 19.87
C PHE A 335 -6.79 42.00 19.25
N GLN A 336 -7.91 41.70 18.58
CA GLN A 336 -8.88 42.73 18.17
C GLN A 336 -9.39 43.55 19.36
N ASN A 337 -9.42 42.98 20.57
CA ASN A 337 -9.80 43.68 21.79
C ASN A 337 -8.68 44.54 22.41
N PHE A 338 -7.41 44.35 22.00
CA PHE A 338 -6.25 44.98 22.64
C PHE A 338 -5.36 45.83 21.71
N SER A 339 -5.47 45.69 20.38
CA SER A 339 -4.56 46.34 19.42
C SER A 339 -5.30 47.05 18.30
N GLY A 340 -4.73 48.18 17.83
CA GLY A 340 -5.31 49.12 16.87
C GLY A 340 -5.45 48.63 15.42
N GLY A 341 -5.73 47.34 15.19
CA GLY A 341 -6.17 46.82 13.89
C GLY A 341 -5.88 45.32 13.65
N PRO A 342 -6.70 44.64 12.83
CA PRO A 342 -6.62 43.19 12.59
C PRO A 342 -5.30 42.73 11.94
N ILE A 343 -4.64 43.62 11.18
CA ILE A 343 -3.43 43.31 10.41
C ILE A 343 -2.23 43.00 11.34
N VAL A 344 -2.08 43.76 12.43
CA VAL A 344 -0.96 43.59 13.37
C VAL A 344 -1.10 42.27 14.12
N ALA A 345 -2.33 41.90 14.51
CA ALA A 345 -2.62 40.64 15.17
C ALA A 345 -2.28 39.43 14.29
N VAL A 346 -2.60 39.48 12.99
CA VAL A 346 -2.26 38.42 12.03
C VAL A 346 -0.76 38.32 11.83
N ALA A 347 -0.05 39.44 11.67
CA ALA A 347 1.39 39.46 11.42
C ALA A 347 2.20 38.90 12.60
N VAL A 348 1.84 39.28 13.84
CA VAL A 348 2.49 38.76 15.07
C VAL A 348 2.24 37.27 15.22
N SER A 349 0.99 36.83 15.01
CA SER A 349 0.61 35.43 15.15
C SER A 349 1.28 34.53 14.09
N ALA A 350 1.37 34.98 12.84
CA ALA A 350 2.05 34.26 11.77
C ALA A 350 3.56 34.10 12.05
N THR A 351 4.18 35.12 12.66
CA THR A 351 5.61 35.12 12.99
C THR A 351 5.93 34.16 14.15
N VAL A 352 5.16 34.22 15.24
CA VAL A 352 5.30 33.32 16.40
C VAL A 352 5.15 31.87 15.97
N PHE A 353 4.20 31.59 15.09
CA PHE A 353 3.96 30.22 14.66
C PHE A 353 4.98 29.72 13.63
N GLY A 354 5.47 30.58 12.73
CA GLY A 354 6.57 30.23 11.81
C GLY A 354 7.82 29.75 12.57
N LEU A 355 8.07 30.30 13.75
CA LEU A 355 9.16 29.88 14.65
C LEU A 355 8.91 28.51 15.30
N ILE A 356 7.65 28.15 15.57
CA ILE A 356 7.29 26.90 16.27
C ILE A 356 6.99 25.75 15.28
N PHE A 357 6.53 26.06 14.06
CA PHE A 357 6.08 25.06 13.08
C PHE A 357 7.17 24.08 12.65
N GLN A 358 8.34 24.60 12.25
CA GLN A 358 9.49 23.78 11.83
C GLN A 358 9.93 22.77 12.91
N PRO A 359 10.19 23.19 14.18
CA PRO A 359 10.59 22.25 15.22
C PRO A 359 9.49 21.24 15.57
N THR A 360 8.22 21.66 15.67
CA THR A 360 7.09 20.75 15.95
C THR A 360 6.88 19.73 14.83
N HIS A 361 6.94 20.16 13.56
CA HIS A 361 6.85 19.28 12.40
C HIS A 361 7.94 18.19 12.44
N ARG A 362 9.19 18.58 12.70
CA ARG A 362 10.32 17.63 12.81
C ARG A 362 10.16 16.65 13.97
N GLN A 363 9.67 17.09 15.12
CA GLN A 363 9.45 16.20 16.27
C GLN A 363 8.38 15.15 15.97
N ILE A 364 7.28 15.55 15.33
CA ILE A 364 6.23 14.60 15.04
C ILE A 364 6.64 13.66 13.90
N GLN A 365 7.39 14.12 12.90
CA GLN A 365 7.98 13.23 11.89
C GLN A 365 8.85 12.14 12.55
N ARG A 366 9.72 12.51 13.49
CA ARG A 366 10.55 11.54 14.24
C ARG A 366 9.71 10.58 15.07
N PHE A 367 8.69 11.05 15.76
CA PHE A 367 7.77 10.21 16.54
C PHE A 367 7.05 9.19 15.65
N VAL A 368 6.56 9.63 14.48
CA VAL A 368 5.91 8.76 13.51
C VAL A 368 6.88 7.72 12.95
N ASP A 369 8.07 8.14 12.54
CA ASP A 369 9.09 7.25 11.97
C ASP A 369 9.53 6.17 12.97
N GLN A 370 9.69 6.55 14.24
CA GLN A 370 10.05 5.63 15.31
C GLN A 370 8.91 4.67 15.69
N ARG A 371 7.66 5.17 15.77
CA ARG A 371 6.55 4.38 16.33
C ARG A 371 5.80 3.56 15.28
N PHE A 372 5.72 4.03 14.03
CA PHE A 372 4.96 3.38 12.96
C PHE A 372 5.84 2.61 11.97
N TYR A 373 7.08 3.06 11.74
CA TYR A 373 7.91 2.49 10.67
C TYR A 373 9.12 1.70 11.16
N HIS A 374 9.51 1.79 12.45
CA HIS A 374 10.71 1.12 13.00
C HIS A 374 11.94 1.28 12.09
N ILE A 375 12.08 2.46 11.48
CA ILE A 375 13.23 2.80 10.63
C ILE A 375 14.21 3.58 11.51
N GLU A 376 15.17 2.89 12.11
CA GLU A 376 16.39 3.52 12.62
C GLU A 376 17.38 3.66 11.46
N ILE A 377 17.16 4.65 10.58
CA ILE A 377 18.16 5.04 9.58
C ILE A 377 18.73 6.39 9.99
N ASP A 378 19.98 6.35 10.45
CA ASP A 378 20.81 7.54 10.66
C ASP A 378 21.36 8.01 9.30
N TYR A 379 20.70 9.00 8.70
CA TYR A 379 21.09 9.58 7.41
C TYR A 379 22.42 10.37 7.46
N GLN A 380 23.10 10.47 8.62
CA GLN A 380 24.36 11.20 8.77
C GLN A 380 25.62 10.36 8.58
N LYS A 381 25.53 9.04 8.43
CA LYS A 381 26.68 8.20 8.08
C LYS A 381 26.78 8.05 6.57
N ALA A 382 27.70 8.81 5.96
CA ALA A 382 28.09 8.59 4.58
C ALA A 382 28.70 7.18 4.42
N PRO A 383 28.31 6.39 3.40
CA PRO A 383 29.00 5.14 3.10
C PRO A 383 30.45 5.44 2.70
N PRO A 384 31.43 4.61 3.10
CA PRO A 384 32.80 4.75 2.63
C PRO A 384 32.83 4.62 1.11
N ASP A 385 33.42 5.63 0.46
CA ASP A 385 33.58 5.73 -0.99
C ASP A 385 34.59 4.67 -1.47
N ILE A 386 34.09 3.52 -1.96
CA ILE A 386 34.93 2.55 -2.66
C ILE A 386 34.98 2.96 -4.13
N SER A 387 35.76 4.00 -4.38
CA SER A 387 36.23 4.30 -5.72
C SER A 387 37.10 3.13 -6.20
N THR A 388 36.76 2.63 -7.37
CA THR A 388 37.58 1.77 -8.20
C THR A 388 38.87 2.49 -8.58
N SER A 389 39.87 2.49 -7.70
CA SER A 389 41.25 2.77 -8.09
C SER A 389 41.99 1.45 -8.22
N GLY A 390 42.26 1.07 -9.47
CA GLY A 390 43.14 -0.03 -9.77
C GLY A 390 44.52 0.17 -9.18
N ASN A 391 45.05 -0.88 -8.58
CA ASN A 391 46.44 -1.23 -8.79
C ASN A 391 46.54 -2.76 -8.90
N THR A 392 47.01 -3.17 -10.07
CA THR A 392 47.17 -4.55 -10.50
C THR A 392 48.45 -5.10 -9.88
N GLU A 393 48.41 -5.49 -8.60
CA GLU A 393 49.36 -6.48 -8.10
C GLU A 393 48.70 -7.85 -8.19
N VAL A 394 48.96 -8.51 -9.33
CA VAL A 394 48.90 -9.97 -9.40
C VAL A 394 49.77 -10.48 -8.25
N LEU A 395 49.18 -11.16 -7.27
CA LEU A 395 49.89 -11.80 -6.18
C LEU A 395 51.05 -12.62 -6.75
N ARG A 396 52.26 -12.07 -6.65
CA ARG A 396 53.55 -12.71 -6.95
C ARG A 396 53.94 -13.69 -5.84
N GLN A 397 52.96 -14.42 -5.30
CA GLN A 397 53.19 -15.54 -4.41
C GLN A 397 52.53 -16.75 -5.06
N THR A 398 53.35 -17.48 -5.81
CA THR A 398 53.01 -18.67 -6.61
C THR A 398 52.53 -19.85 -5.76
N ARG A 399 52.37 -19.68 -4.45
CA ARG A 399 52.13 -20.77 -3.50
C ARG A 399 51.36 -20.31 -2.26
N PHE A 400 50.29 -21.03 -1.93
CA PHE A 400 49.62 -21.00 -0.63
C PHE A 400 49.61 -22.42 -0.07
N GLY A 401 50.18 -22.63 1.11
CA GLY A 401 50.39 -23.92 1.74
C GLY A 401 51.27 -24.83 0.88
N VAL A 402 50.70 -25.95 0.44
CA VAL A 402 51.31 -26.92 -0.48
C VAL A 402 50.80 -26.76 -1.93
N TYR A 403 49.98 -25.75 -2.20
CA TYR A 403 49.31 -25.54 -3.47
C TYR A 403 50.06 -24.50 -4.30
N GLU A 404 50.52 -24.91 -5.49
CA GLU A 404 51.32 -24.11 -6.42
C GLU A 404 50.50 -23.76 -7.68
N ASP A 405 51.03 -22.86 -8.52
CA ASP A 405 50.43 -22.46 -9.81
C ASP A 405 48.97 -21.96 -9.72
N LEU A 406 48.73 -21.03 -8.79
CA LEU A 406 47.41 -20.46 -8.52
C LEU A 406 46.90 -19.59 -9.69
N GLU A 407 45.83 -20.05 -10.36
CA GLU A 407 45.10 -19.31 -11.39
C GLU A 407 43.85 -18.68 -10.79
N LEU A 408 43.72 -17.35 -10.82
CA LEU A 408 42.52 -16.68 -10.31
C LEU A 408 41.30 -16.97 -11.21
N ILE A 409 40.28 -17.62 -10.66
CA ILE A 409 39.06 -18.01 -11.40
C ILE A 409 37.82 -17.19 -11.00
N GLY A 410 37.86 -16.46 -9.88
CA GLY A 410 36.80 -15.55 -9.48
C GLY A 410 37.22 -14.59 -8.37
N ARG A 411 36.76 -13.33 -8.43
CA ARG A 411 36.87 -12.37 -7.32
C ARG A 411 35.48 -12.07 -6.78
N GLY A 412 35.29 -12.29 -5.48
CA GLY A 412 34.05 -11.96 -4.77
C GLY A 412 34.24 -10.82 -3.77
N GLY A 413 33.13 -10.33 -3.19
CA GLY A 413 33.18 -9.32 -2.14
C GLY A 413 33.86 -9.80 -0.85
N MET A 414 33.80 -11.11 -0.57
CA MET A 414 34.30 -11.75 0.66
C MET A 414 35.51 -12.66 0.46
N ALA A 415 35.76 -13.17 -0.75
CA ALA A 415 36.87 -14.08 -1.02
C ALA A 415 37.33 -14.02 -2.49
N ASP A 416 38.61 -14.28 -2.72
CA ASP A 416 39.16 -14.57 -4.04
C ASP A 416 39.27 -16.09 -4.20
N VAL A 417 38.88 -16.61 -5.36
CA VAL A 417 38.90 -18.04 -5.65
C VAL A 417 39.93 -18.33 -6.73
N TYR A 418 40.87 -19.21 -6.39
CA TYR A 418 41.95 -19.66 -7.26
C TYR A 418 41.76 -21.13 -7.62
N LYS A 419 42.31 -21.53 -8.76
CA LYS A 419 42.47 -22.91 -9.16
C LYS A 419 43.93 -23.30 -8.97
N SER A 420 44.19 -24.49 -8.47
CA SER A 420 45.53 -25.09 -8.39
C SER A 420 45.46 -26.54 -8.87
N ILE A 421 46.55 -27.03 -9.45
CA ILE A 421 46.71 -28.44 -9.84
C ILE A 421 47.48 -29.13 -8.71
N HIS A 422 46.80 -29.92 -7.90
CA HIS A 422 47.42 -30.65 -6.78
C HIS A 422 47.03 -32.13 -6.81
N PRO A 423 47.97 -33.09 -6.79
CA PRO A 423 47.63 -34.51 -6.87
C PRO A 423 46.54 -34.91 -5.85
N PRO A 424 45.45 -35.60 -6.26
CA PRO A 424 45.25 -36.29 -7.54
C PRO A 424 44.56 -35.49 -8.67
N GLY A 425 44.26 -34.20 -8.51
CA GLY A 425 43.50 -33.43 -9.52
C GLY A 425 43.33 -31.94 -9.21
N PRO A 426 42.64 -31.18 -10.07
CA PRO A 426 42.45 -29.76 -9.84
C PRO A 426 41.61 -29.49 -8.59
N VAL A 427 41.99 -28.45 -7.83
CA VAL A 427 41.29 -27.97 -6.63
C VAL A 427 40.96 -26.48 -6.76
N ALA A 428 39.88 -26.06 -6.13
CA ALA A 428 39.56 -24.65 -5.96
C ALA A 428 40.01 -24.20 -4.56
N ILE A 429 40.61 -23.02 -4.46
CA ILE A 429 41.17 -22.48 -3.23
C ILE A 429 40.56 -21.10 -3.01
N LYS A 430 39.67 -21.01 -2.03
CA LYS A 430 39.05 -19.76 -1.60
C LYS A 430 39.96 -19.12 -0.56
N ILE A 431 40.41 -17.89 -0.81
CA ILE A 431 41.36 -17.15 0.03
C ILE A 431 40.70 -15.85 0.50
N LEU A 432 40.80 -15.57 1.80
CA LEU A 432 40.33 -14.32 2.37
C LEU A 432 41.29 -13.17 1.98
N PRO A 433 40.82 -12.10 1.32
CA PRO A 433 41.66 -10.98 0.93
C PRO A 433 42.30 -10.32 2.15
N GLU A 434 43.49 -9.76 1.97
CA GLU A 434 44.27 -9.15 3.05
C GLU A 434 43.48 -8.06 3.80
N ARG A 435 42.75 -7.22 3.06
CA ARG A 435 41.87 -6.16 3.60
C ARG A 435 40.82 -6.68 4.60
N LEU A 436 40.28 -7.89 4.37
CA LEU A 436 39.28 -8.50 5.25
C LEU A 436 39.94 -9.38 6.34
N SER A 437 41.17 -9.81 6.12
CA SER A 437 41.94 -10.62 7.07
C SER A 437 42.37 -9.81 8.30
N ALA A 438 42.44 -8.48 8.20
CA ALA A 438 42.70 -7.60 9.34
C ALA A 438 41.54 -7.55 10.35
N GLU A 439 40.32 -7.91 9.94
CA GLU A 439 39.12 -7.85 10.77
C GLU A 439 38.85 -9.20 11.44
N ASN A 440 38.94 -9.25 12.77
CA ASN A 440 38.74 -10.47 13.58
C ASN A 440 37.43 -11.21 13.26
N GLU A 441 36.38 -10.44 13.00
CA GLU A 441 35.06 -10.97 12.72
C GLU A 441 35.01 -11.76 11.40
N PHE A 442 35.57 -11.23 10.31
CA PHE A 442 35.61 -11.92 9.02
C PHE A 442 36.47 -13.19 9.06
N ARG A 443 37.59 -13.17 9.79
CA ARG A 443 38.42 -14.38 9.99
C ARG A 443 37.67 -15.50 10.71
N GLN A 444 37.04 -15.18 11.84
CA GLN A 444 36.27 -16.16 12.61
C GLN A 444 35.08 -16.72 11.81
N ARG A 445 34.43 -15.88 10.99
CA ARG A 445 33.35 -16.28 10.09
C ARG A 445 33.84 -17.27 9.02
N PHE A 446 34.93 -16.95 8.33
CA PHE A 446 35.51 -17.81 7.29
C PHE A 446 35.96 -19.18 7.85
N ALA A 447 36.62 -19.18 9.01
CA ALA A 447 37.03 -20.41 9.69
C ALA A 447 35.83 -21.27 10.13
N ARG A 448 34.73 -20.64 10.58
CA ARG A 448 33.49 -21.34 10.95
C ARG A 448 32.81 -21.97 9.74
N GLU A 449 32.76 -21.27 8.61
CA GLU A 449 32.23 -21.81 7.34
C GLU A 449 33.02 -23.07 6.92
N ALA A 450 34.36 -22.99 6.93
CA ALA A 450 35.24 -24.13 6.65
C ALA A 450 34.94 -25.34 7.54
N LEU A 451 34.81 -25.09 8.85
CA LEU A 451 34.57 -26.13 9.85
C LEU A 451 33.19 -26.79 9.70
N VAL A 452 32.17 -26.03 9.32
CA VAL A 452 30.82 -26.57 9.15
C VAL A 452 30.74 -27.40 7.88
N VAL A 453 31.16 -26.83 6.75
CA VAL A 453 31.04 -27.49 5.44
C VAL A 453 31.94 -28.74 5.38
N SER A 454 33.10 -28.75 6.04
CA SER A 454 33.97 -29.93 6.11
C SER A 454 33.36 -31.13 6.84
N LYS A 455 32.34 -30.91 7.67
CA LYS A 455 31.58 -31.99 8.34
C LYS A 455 30.47 -32.56 7.47
N LEU A 456 30.04 -31.84 6.44
CA LEU A 456 28.96 -32.26 5.55
C LEU A 456 29.50 -33.19 4.46
N LYS A 457 28.87 -34.37 4.33
CA LYS A 457 29.22 -35.37 3.30
C LYS A 457 27.98 -35.71 2.48
N HIS A 458 27.79 -34.98 1.39
CA HIS A 458 26.68 -35.17 0.46
C HIS A 458 27.15 -34.93 -0.99
N PRO A 459 26.73 -35.72 -1.98
CA PRO A 459 27.16 -35.55 -3.37
C PRO A 459 26.78 -34.19 -3.98
N ASN A 460 25.78 -33.49 -3.43
CA ASN A 460 25.34 -32.17 -3.89
C ASN A 460 25.74 -31.03 -2.95
N ILE A 461 26.73 -31.24 -2.07
CA ILE A 461 27.38 -30.21 -1.25
C ILE A 461 28.87 -30.22 -1.59
N VAL A 462 29.47 -29.03 -1.74
CA VAL A 462 30.88 -28.90 -2.10
C VAL A 462 31.77 -29.59 -1.07
N ARG A 463 32.66 -30.47 -1.54
CA ARG A 463 33.61 -31.16 -0.68
C ARG A 463 34.79 -30.24 -0.34
N ILE A 464 35.03 -30.05 0.97
CA ILE A 464 36.25 -29.42 1.47
C ILE A 464 37.32 -30.50 1.68
N PHE A 465 38.51 -30.27 1.15
CA PHE A 465 39.68 -31.14 1.32
C PHE A 465 40.56 -30.68 2.48
N ASP A 466 40.77 -29.37 2.61
CA ASP A 466 41.70 -28.80 3.57
C ASP A 466 41.32 -27.33 3.88
N SER A 467 41.80 -26.80 5.00
CA SER A 467 41.66 -25.39 5.36
C SER A 467 42.75 -24.99 6.33
N GLY A 468 43.27 -23.77 6.19
CA GLY A 468 44.35 -23.31 7.06
C GLY A 468 44.50 -21.80 7.06
N GLU A 469 45.64 -21.36 7.60
CA GLU A 469 46.08 -19.98 7.62
C GLU A 469 47.52 -19.90 7.12
N GLN A 470 47.80 -18.94 6.24
CA GLN A 470 49.16 -18.61 5.84
C GLN A 470 49.28 -17.09 5.67
N ASP A 471 50.37 -16.53 6.18
CA ASP A 471 50.67 -15.10 6.09
C ASP A 471 49.50 -14.23 6.57
N GLY A 472 48.83 -14.66 7.65
CA GLY A 472 47.67 -13.97 8.23
C GLY A 472 46.37 -14.06 7.42
N ARG A 473 46.35 -14.83 6.33
CA ARG A 473 45.18 -15.03 5.45
C ARG A 473 44.66 -16.46 5.57
N HIS A 474 43.36 -16.60 5.81
CA HIS A 474 42.72 -17.91 5.81
C HIS A 474 42.45 -18.40 4.39
N TYR A 475 42.59 -19.70 4.19
CA TYR A 475 42.25 -20.36 2.93
C TYR A 475 41.46 -21.65 3.17
N MET A 476 40.65 -22.02 2.17
CA MET A 476 39.85 -23.22 2.14
C MET A 476 40.02 -23.89 0.78
N VAL A 477 40.35 -25.17 0.79
CA VAL A 477 40.58 -25.99 -0.40
C VAL A 477 39.37 -26.88 -0.61
N MET A 478 38.78 -26.81 -1.79
CA MET A 478 37.53 -27.46 -2.13
C MET A 478 37.60 -28.14 -3.50
N GLU A 479 36.64 -29.03 -3.76
CA GLU A 479 36.52 -29.66 -5.08
C GLU A 479 36.39 -28.59 -6.18
N TYR A 480 37.15 -28.75 -7.26
CA TYR A 480 37.03 -27.89 -8.43
C TYR A 480 35.96 -28.44 -9.37
N LEU A 481 34.89 -27.66 -9.58
CA LEU A 481 33.84 -27.96 -10.54
C LEU A 481 34.11 -27.18 -11.84
N VAL A 482 34.20 -27.90 -12.96
CA VAL A 482 34.54 -27.34 -14.28
C VAL A 482 33.37 -26.56 -14.89
N GLY A 483 32.13 -26.88 -14.52
CA GLY A 483 30.94 -26.26 -15.09
C GLY A 483 30.72 -24.82 -14.60
N LYS A 484 29.71 -24.17 -15.18
CA LYS A 484 29.27 -22.82 -14.78
C LYS A 484 28.34 -22.90 -13.57
N ASP A 485 28.20 -21.79 -12.85
CA ASP A 485 27.12 -21.63 -11.88
C ASP A 485 25.73 -21.58 -12.56
N LEU A 486 24.69 -21.87 -11.77
CA LEU A 486 23.29 -21.88 -12.24
C LEU A 486 22.81 -20.48 -12.67
N ASP A 487 23.35 -19.40 -12.09
CA ASP A 487 23.03 -18.02 -12.50
C ASP A 487 23.40 -17.78 -13.97
N ARG A 488 24.61 -18.20 -14.37
CA ARG A 488 25.04 -18.15 -15.77
C ARG A 488 24.19 -19.05 -16.67
N LEU A 489 23.76 -20.22 -16.20
CA LEU A 489 22.88 -21.09 -16.99
C LEU A 489 21.53 -20.41 -17.25
N ILE A 490 20.90 -19.84 -16.22
CA ILE A 490 19.62 -19.09 -16.35
C ILE A 490 19.80 -17.90 -17.29
N LYS A 491 20.86 -17.10 -17.12
CA LYS A 491 21.14 -15.92 -17.98
C LYS A 491 21.35 -16.26 -19.44
N ASN A 492 22.04 -17.36 -19.75
CA ASN A 492 22.29 -17.77 -21.14
C ASN A 492 21.02 -18.30 -21.83
N ASN A 493 20.14 -18.97 -21.07
CA ASN A 493 18.95 -19.60 -21.62
C ASN A 493 17.68 -18.72 -21.50
N GLY A 494 17.73 -17.65 -20.70
CA GLY A 494 16.59 -16.82 -20.31
C GLY A 494 15.71 -17.52 -19.26
N LYS A 495 15.29 -18.76 -19.53
CA LYS A 495 14.55 -19.64 -18.63
C LYS A 495 14.90 -21.10 -18.86
N LEU A 496 14.60 -21.97 -17.90
CA LEU A 496 14.83 -23.40 -17.96
C LEU A 496 13.50 -24.16 -18.08
N PRO A 497 13.34 -25.07 -19.05
CA PRO A 497 12.21 -25.99 -19.09
C PRO A 497 12.14 -26.81 -17.81
N LEU A 498 10.92 -27.11 -17.33
CA LEU A 498 10.71 -27.89 -16.10
C LEU A 498 11.48 -29.22 -16.11
N ALA A 499 11.51 -29.93 -17.25
CA ALA A 499 12.24 -31.19 -17.39
C ALA A 499 13.75 -31.06 -17.17
N GLN A 500 14.34 -29.88 -17.42
CA GLN A 500 15.74 -29.59 -17.15
C GLN A 500 15.96 -29.06 -15.72
N ALA A 501 15.02 -28.25 -15.21
CA ALA A 501 15.10 -27.66 -13.88
C ALA A 501 14.91 -28.71 -12.76
N LEU A 502 13.93 -29.61 -12.93
CA LEU A 502 13.48 -30.54 -11.89
C LEU A 502 14.61 -31.44 -11.33
N PRO A 503 15.47 -32.08 -12.14
CA PRO A 503 16.58 -32.87 -11.62
C PRO A 503 17.56 -32.04 -10.77
N LEU A 504 17.81 -30.79 -11.15
CA LEU A 504 18.69 -29.89 -10.40
C LEU A 504 18.03 -29.47 -9.07
N ILE A 505 16.73 -29.19 -9.09
CA ILE A 505 15.97 -28.82 -7.90
C ILE A 505 15.94 -29.97 -6.88
N GLN A 506 15.74 -31.21 -7.34
CA GLN A 506 15.77 -32.40 -6.48
C GLN A 506 17.14 -32.59 -5.81
N GLN A 507 18.23 -32.38 -6.55
CA GLN A 507 19.59 -32.45 -6.02
C GLN A 507 19.87 -31.38 -4.97
N ILE A 508 19.42 -30.14 -5.22
CA ILE A 508 19.54 -29.02 -4.27
C ILE A 508 18.70 -29.28 -3.02
N ALA A 509 17.46 -29.75 -3.18
CA ALA A 509 16.56 -30.09 -2.08
C ALA A 509 17.14 -31.19 -1.18
N SER A 510 17.71 -32.25 -1.78
CA SER A 510 18.39 -33.32 -1.03
C SER A 510 19.58 -32.80 -0.22
N ALA A 511 20.37 -31.88 -0.80
CA ALA A 511 21.49 -31.25 -0.09
C ALA A 511 21.03 -30.38 1.09
N LEU A 512 19.97 -29.59 0.89
CA LEU A 512 19.39 -28.75 1.93
C LEU A 512 18.86 -29.58 3.10
N ASP A 513 18.06 -30.61 2.82
CA ASP A 513 17.51 -31.48 3.86
C ASP A 513 18.63 -32.21 4.62
N TYR A 514 19.68 -32.66 3.92
CA TYR A 514 20.87 -33.22 4.55
C TYR A 514 21.54 -32.23 5.51
N ALA A 515 21.77 -30.99 5.08
CA ALA A 515 22.36 -29.96 5.94
C ALA A 515 21.47 -29.64 7.16
N HIS A 516 20.15 -29.52 6.95
CA HIS A 516 19.17 -29.25 8.01
C HIS A 516 19.17 -30.36 9.06
N MET A 517 19.24 -31.63 8.64
CA MET A 517 19.35 -32.78 9.56
C MET A 517 20.64 -32.77 10.39
N GLN A 518 21.71 -32.15 9.88
CA GLN A 518 22.97 -31.95 10.62
C GLN A 518 22.95 -30.69 11.49
N GLY A 519 21.81 -29.98 11.57
CA GLY A 519 21.65 -28.76 12.37
C GLY A 519 22.17 -27.50 11.70
N PHE A 520 22.40 -27.51 10.39
CA PHE A 520 22.93 -26.37 9.65
C PHE A 520 21.92 -25.82 8.65
N VAL A 521 21.75 -24.50 8.63
CA VAL A 521 20.92 -23.78 7.65
C VAL A 521 21.85 -23.03 6.69
N HIS A 522 21.59 -23.08 5.40
CA HIS A 522 22.46 -22.49 4.38
C HIS A 522 22.37 -20.95 4.35
N ARG A 523 21.16 -20.39 4.46
CA ARG A 523 20.83 -18.95 4.58
C ARG A 523 21.22 -18.04 3.40
N ASP A 524 21.75 -18.60 2.32
CA ASP A 524 22.18 -17.85 1.11
C ASP A 524 21.96 -18.66 -0.15
N ILE A 525 20.77 -19.25 -0.28
CA ILE A 525 20.39 -20.00 -1.48
C ILE A 525 20.06 -19.02 -2.61
N LYS A 526 20.82 -19.15 -3.70
CA LYS A 526 20.67 -18.39 -4.94
C LYS A 526 21.43 -19.10 -6.06
N PRO A 527 21.12 -18.82 -7.34
CA PRO A 527 21.74 -19.52 -8.46
C PRO A 527 23.27 -19.38 -8.54
N SER A 528 23.85 -18.26 -8.07
CA SER A 528 25.31 -18.08 -8.08
C SER A 528 26.06 -19.00 -7.10
N ASN A 529 25.35 -19.57 -6.12
CA ASN A 529 25.89 -20.49 -5.10
C ASN A 529 25.59 -21.96 -5.44
N VAL A 530 25.08 -22.23 -6.65
CA VAL A 530 24.87 -23.58 -7.18
C VAL A 530 25.82 -23.78 -8.34
N LEU A 531 26.86 -24.58 -8.14
CA LEU A 531 27.83 -24.93 -9.18
C LEU A 531 27.38 -26.18 -9.93
N LEU A 532 27.62 -26.21 -11.23
CA LEU A 532 27.33 -27.38 -12.07
C LEU A 532 28.61 -28.13 -12.44
N ASP A 533 28.51 -29.44 -12.66
CA ASP A 533 29.59 -30.21 -13.29
C ASP A 533 29.75 -29.87 -14.80
N SER A 534 30.76 -30.44 -15.44
CA SER A 534 31.05 -30.19 -16.87
C SER A 534 29.88 -30.52 -17.79
N ASN A 535 29.02 -31.46 -17.38
CA ASN A 535 27.88 -31.94 -18.16
C ASN A 535 26.59 -31.18 -17.85
N GLY A 536 26.58 -30.31 -16.82
CA GLY A 536 25.38 -29.62 -16.34
C GLY A 536 24.37 -30.53 -15.65
N THR A 537 24.78 -31.73 -15.24
CA THR A 537 23.90 -32.78 -14.69
C THR A 537 23.93 -32.86 -13.17
N ARG A 538 25.03 -32.44 -12.55
CA ARG A 538 25.20 -32.43 -11.09
C ARG A 538 25.23 -30.98 -10.60
N ALA A 539 24.24 -30.60 -9.79
CA ALA A 539 24.20 -29.37 -9.01
C ALA A 539 24.88 -29.58 -7.65
N VAL A 540 25.74 -28.65 -7.26
CA VAL A 540 26.50 -28.69 -6.00
C VAL A 540 26.35 -27.35 -5.29
N LEU A 541 25.85 -27.37 -4.06
CA LEU A 541 25.77 -26.20 -3.20
C LEU A 541 27.14 -25.80 -2.67
N THR A 542 27.46 -24.52 -2.76
CA THR A 542 28.66 -23.88 -2.22
C THR A 542 28.30 -22.67 -1.37
N ASP A 543 29.28 -22.11 -0.65
CA ASP A 543 29.17 -20.84 0.07
C ASP A 543 28.04 -20.80 1.11
N PHE A 544 28.15 -21.67 2.13
CA PHE A 544 27.21 -21.68 3.24
C PHE A 544 27.26 -20.33 3.96
N GLY A 545 26.14 -19.59 3.93
CA GLY A 545 25.97 -18.22 4.42
C GLY A 545 26.01 -18.07 5.95
N ILE A 546 26.74 -18.94 6.64
CA ILE A 546 26.90 -18.98 8.11
C ILE A 546 27.55 -17.66 8.63
N ALA A 547 28.20 -16.91 7.75
CA ALA A 547 28.71 -15.58 8.03
C ALA A 547 27.64 -14.46 8.10
N LYS A 548 26.40 -14.69 7.64
CA LYS A 548 25.31 -13.68 7.56
C LYS A 548 24.39 -13.66 8.79
N ILE A 549 24.64 -14.52 9.77
CA ILE A 549 23.72 -14.85 10.88
C ILE A 549 23.36 -13.64 11.77
N ASN A 550 24.19 -12.61 11.85
CA ASN A 550 23.99 -11.51 12.81
C ASN A 550 23.65 -10.13 12.22
N ASP A 551 23.65 -9.95 10.89
CA ASP A 551 23.75 -8.59 10.33
C ASP A 551 22.68 -8.22 9.28
N ALA A 552 21.43 -8.64 9.45
CA ALA A 552 20.35 -7.95 8.73
C ALA A 552 20.32 -6.45 9.07
N HIS A 553 20.68 -6.10 10.32
CA HIS A 553 20.77 -4.72 10.80
C HIS A 553 22.12 -4.04 10.45
N THR A 554 23.24 -4.76 10.49
CA THR A 554 24.58 -4.14 10.33
C THR A 554 24.98 -3.97 8.86
N VAL A 555 24.63 -4.91 7.96
CA VAL A 555 24.88 -4.78 6.50
C VAL A 555 24.09 -3.61 5.90
N MET A 556 22.98 -3.22 6.53
CA MET A 556 22.15 -2.08 6.16
C MET A 556 22.91 -0.74 6.15
N THR A 557 24.03 -0.64 6.90
CA THR A 557 24.74 0.63 7.12
C THR A 557 26.02 0.84 6.29
N VAL A 558 26.61 -0.19 5.66
CA VAL A 558 28.02 -0.08 5.22
C VAL A 558 28.28 -0.21 3.72
N THR A 559 27.45 -0.85 2.87
CA THR A 559 27.86 -1.01 1.45
C THR A 559 26.73 -0.98 0.41
N GLY A 560 26.86 -0.09 -0.59
CA GLY A 560 26.01 -0.01 -1.78
C GLY A 560 26.23 -1.11 -2.83
N TYR A 561 27.00 -2.16 -2.52
CA TYR A 561 27.32 -3.27 -3.43
C TYR A 561 26.39 -4.50 -3.28
N VAL A 562 25.37 -4.44 -2.41
CA VAL A 562 24.58 -5.62 -1.99
C VAL A 562 23.13 -5.57 -2.49
N LEU A 563 22.88 -5.04 -3.70
CA LEU A 563 21.53 -5.07 -4.26
C LEU A 563 21.08 -6.53 -4.57
N GLY A 564 21.98 -7.35 -5.13
CA GLY A 564 21.67 -8.70 -5.64
C GLY A 564 21.62 -9.84 -4.61
N THR A 565 21.82 -9.55 -3.31
CA THR A 565 21.76 -10.58 -2.25
C THR A 565 20.38 -10.66 -1.59
N PHE A 566 19.59 -9.58 -1.65
CA PHE A 566 18.26 -9.56 -1.04
C PHE A 566 17.17 -10.20 -1.90
N ASP A 567 17.47 -10.47 -3.16
CA ASP A 567 16.55 -11.06 -4.13
C ASP A 567 15.95 -12.42 -3.70
N TYR A 568 16.60 -13.13 -2.78
CA TYR A 568 16.20 -14.47 -2.30
C TYR A 568 15.93 -14.51 -0.79
N ILE A 569 15.94 -13.36 -0.10
CA ILE A 569 15.89 -13.32 1.35
C ILE A 569 14.51 -13.73 1.88
N ALA A 570 14.49 -14.59 2.90
CA ALA A 570 13.24 -14.98 3.56
C ALA A 570 12.73 -13.87 4.51
N PRO A 571 11.40 -13.71 4.68
CA PRO A 571 10.80 -12.70 5.56
C PRO A 571 11.37 -12.68 6.98
N GLU A 572 11.52 -13.86 7.58
CA GLU A 572 12.04 -14.03 8.94
C GLU A 572 13.51 -13.64 9.08
N GLN A 573 14.30 -13.72 8.00
CA GLN A 573 15.69 -13.23 8.01
C GLN A 573 15.77 -11.70 8.08
N ILE A 574 14.72 -11.01 7.65
CA ILE A 574 14.62 -9.54 7.73
C ILE A 574 14.14 -9.11 9.12
N GLN A 575 13.19 -9.85 9.70
CA GLN A 575 12.55 -9.49 10.97
C GLN A 575 13.39 -9.89 12.18
N GLU A 576 13.91 -11.12 12.21
CA GLU A 576 14.57 -11.70 13.38
C GLU A 576 15.67 -12.69 12.95
N SER A 577 16.84 -12.17 12.56
CA SER A 577 17.94 -12.99 12.01
C SER A 577 18.51 -14.06 12.98
N ALA A 578 18.23 -13.91 14.28
CA ALA A 578 18.71 -14.80 15.34
C ALA A 578 18.00 -16.18 15.37
N HIS A 579 16.75 -16.28 14.91
CA HIS A 579 15.93 -17.51 15.01
C HIS A 579 15.48 -18.06 13.65
N VAL A 580 16.41 -18.12 12.69
CA VAL A 580 16.16 -18.61 11.33
C VAL A 580 16.47 -20.11 11.24
N ASP A 581 15.47 -20.92 10.89
CA ASP A 581 15.56 -22.36 10.67
C ASP A 581 15.63 -22.72 9.17
N GLY A 582 15.54 -24.02 8.86
CA GLY A 582 15.61 -24.54 7.49
C GLY A 582 14.50 -24.02 6.55
N LYS A 583 13.40 -23.45 7.08
CA LYS A 583 12.31 -22.91 6.25
C LYS A 583 12.75 -21.71 5.42
N ALA A 584 13.76 -20.97 5.85
CA ALA A 584 14.32 -19.87 5.07
C ALA A 584 14.97 -20.37 3.76
N ASP A 585 15.65 -21.51 3.82
CA ASP A 585 16.25 -22.11 2.61
C ASP A 585 15.17 -22.62 1.65
N ILE A 586 14.03 -23.11 2.17
CA ILE A 586 12.88 -23.52 1.35
C ILE A 586 12.27 -22.31 0.63
N TYR A 587 12.16 -21.17 1.32
CA TYR A 587 11.69 -19.93 0.71
C TYR A 587 12.61 -19.48 -0.43
N ALA A 588 13.91 -19.41 -0.16
CA ALA A 588 14.91 -19.02 -1.14
C ALA A 588 14.96 -20.00 -2.33
N LEU A 589 14.79 -21.30 -2.08
CA LEU A 589 14.61 -22.31 -3.13
C LEU A 589 13.34 -22.04 -3.95
N GLY A 590 12.22 -21.68 -3.33
CA GLY A 590 10.98 -21.28 -4.02
C GLY A 590 11.18 -20.09 -4.95
N VAL A 591 11.90 -19.06 -4.49
CA VAL A 591 12.29 -17.90 -5.31
C VAL A 591 13.16 -18.34 -6.50
N MET A 592 14.16 -19.18 -6.24
CA MET A 592 15.06 -19.70 -7.27
C MET A 592 14.32 -20.55 -8.31
N VAL A 593 13.39 -21.41 -7.90
CA VAL A 593 12.55 -22.20 -8.82
C VAL A 593 11.67 -21.29 -9.67
N TYR A 594 11.04 -20.27 -9.07
CA TYR A 594 10.27 -19.27 -9.82
C TYR A 594 11.14 -18.61 -10.91
N GLN A 595 12.35 -18.18 -10.56
CA GLN A 595 13.27 -17.55 -11.50
C GLN A 595 13.76 -18.54 -12.58
N MET A 596 14.09 -19.78 -12.22
CA MET A 596 14.51 -20.80 -13.18
C MET A 596 13.44 -21.02 -14.25
N LEU A 597 12.17 -21.15 -13.86
CA LEU A 597 11.09 -21.47 -14.79
C LEU A 597 10.62 -20.25 -15.60
N THR A 598 10.48 -19.09 -14.96
CA THR A 598 9.92 -17.89 -15.60
C THR A 598 10.98 -17.02 -16.28
N GLY A 599 12.24 -17.12 -15.86
CA GLY A 599 13.31 -16.20 -16.23
C GLY A 599 13.28 -14.87 -15.48
N GLU A 600 12.34 -14.70 -14.54
CA GLU A 600 12.09 -13.45 -13.83
C GLU A 600 12.16 -13.63 -12.31
N MET A 601 12.63 -12.61 -11.58
CA MET A 601 12.46 -12.58 -10.13
C MET A 601 10.99 -12.40 -9.74
N PRO A 602 10.50 -13.04 -8.67
CA PRO A 602 9.11 -12.88 -8.21
C PRO A 602 8.82 -11.47 -7.67
N PHE A 603 9.83 -10.79 -7.12
CA PHE A 603 9.74 -9.41 -6.68
C PHE A 603 10.85 -8.61 -7.37
N LYS A 604 10.49 -7.50 -8.02
CA LYS A 604 11.43 -6.65 -8.80
C LYS A 604 11.27 -5.21 -8.36
N HIS A 605 12.23 -4.71 -7.58
CA HIS A 605 12.27 -3.30 -7.16
C HIS A 605 13.68 -2.73 -7.29
N SER A 606 13.77 -1.48 -7.74
CA SER A 606 15.06 -0.77 -7.87
C SER A 606 15.64 -0.30 -6.54
N ASN A 607 14.81 -0.19 -5.50
CA ASN A 607 15.20 0.20 -4.15
C ASN A 607 15.28 -1.04 -3.24
N PRO A 608 16.42 -1.31 -2.57
CA PRO A 608 16.56 -2.42 -1.62
C PRO A 608 15.50 -2.44 -0.53
N GLY A 609 15.13 -1.28 0.03
CA GLY A 609 14.10 -1.21 1.07
C GLY A 609 12.73 -1.66 0.56
N ALA A 610 12.38 -1.31 -0.68
CA ALA A 610 11.14 -1.75 -1.31
C ALA A 610 11.15 -3.26 -1.61
N LEU A 611 12.29 -3.80 -2.06
CA LEU A 611 12.47 -5.24 -2.25
C LEU A 611 12.30 -6.02 -0.95
N LEU A 612 12.88 -5.55 0.16
CA LEU A 612 12.70 -6.17 1.47
C LEU A 612 11.24 -6.14 1.92
N ILE A 613 10.55 -5.01 1.75
CA ILE A 613 9.11 -4.89 2.06
C ILE A 613 8.28 -5.85 1.20
N ALA A 614 8.66 -6.06 -0.07
CA ALA A 614 7.99 -7.04 -0.94
C ALA A 614 8.18 -8.47 -0.43
N HIS A 615 9.41 -8.83 -0.04
CA HIS A 615 9.68 -10.12 0.59
C HIS A 615 8.86 -10.30 1.88
N LEU A 616 8.68 -9.26 2.70
CA LEU A 616 7.85 -9.29 3.92
C LEU A 616 6.34 -9.42 3.63
N ASN A 617 5.80 -8.62 2.71
CA ASN A 617 4.36 -8.35 2.67
C ASN A 617 3.68 -8.72 1.34
N GLN A 618 4.40 -8.65 0.21
CA GLN A 618 3.79 -8.86 -1.11
C GLN A 618 3.53 -10.35 -1.35
N PRO A 619 2.30 -10.78 -1.66
CA PRO A 619 2.02 -12.19 -1.90
C PRO A 619 2.87 -12.72 -3.07
N PRO A 620 3.40 -13.96 -2.98
CA PRO A 620 4.16 -14.54 -4.08
C PRO A 620 3.36 -14.56 -5.38
N PRO A 621 3.91 -14.08 -6.52
CA PRO A 621 3.21 -14.08 -7.80
C PRO A 621 2.90 -15.51 -8.26
N ASN A 622 1.86 -15.65 -9.08
CA ASN A 622 1.51 -16.94 -9.67
C ASN A 622 2.35 -17.15 -10.92
N ALA A 623 3.15 -18.22 -10.97
CA ALA A 623 3.98 -18.53 -12.13
C ALA A 623 3.16 -18.75 -13.42
N CYS A 624 1.88 -19.15 -13.31
CA CYS A 624 0.96 -19.28 -14.45
C CYS A 624 0.66 -17.93 -15.14
N ASP A 625 0.88 -16.79 -14.47
CA ASP A 625 0.69 -15.47 -15.07
C ASP A 625 1.73 -15.20 -16.18
N ILE A 626 2.92 -15.82 -16.07
CA ILE A 626 4.01 -15.75 -17.07
C ILE A 626 4.05 -17.02 -17.94
N LEU A 627 3.71 -18.17 -17.37
CA LEU A 627 3.72 -19.48 -18.02
C LEU A 627 2.33 -20.13 -17.99
N PRO A 628 1.39 -19.74 -18.87
CA PRO A 628 0.02 -20.27 -18.86
C PRO A 628 -0.07 -21.80 -18.97
N ASP A 629 0.90 -22.43 -19.63
CA ASP A 629 0.97 -23.89 -19.81
C ASP A 629 1.55 -24.63 -18.60
N LEU A 630 2.05 -23.93 -17.58
CA LEU A 630 2.56 -24.54 -16.36
C LEU A 630 1.38 -25.13 -15.56
N PRO A 631 1.42 -26.42 -15.18
CA PRO A 631 0.38 -27.03 -14.36
C PRO A 631 0.14 -26.25 -13.06
N HIS A 632 -1.14 -25.97 -12.74
CA HIS A 632 -1.51 -25.12 -11.61
C HIS A 632 -0.98 -25.62 -10.25
N HIS A 633 -0.81 -26.94 -10.08
CA HIS A 633 -0.26 -27.49 -8.84
C HIS A 633 1.21 -27.07 -8.61
N ILE A 634 2.01 -26.99 -9.69
CA ILE A 634 3.41 -26.54 -9.62
C ILE A 634 3.48 -25.07 -9.21
N ALA A 635 2.63 -24.22 -9.81
CA ALA A 635 2.57 -22.82 -9.43
C ALA A 635 2.12 -22.63 -7.97
N ALA A 636 1.13 -23.40 -7.51
CA ALA A 636 0.68 -23.39 -6.13
C ALA A 636 1.78 -23.87 -5.16
N ALA A 637 2.56 -24.88 -5.53
CA ALA A 637 3.70 -25.36 -4.76
C ALA A 637 4.79 -24.29 -4.63
N ILE A 638 5.15 -23.62 -5.73
CA ILE A 638 6.10 -22.50 -5.72
C ILE A 638 5.61 -21.38 -4.80
N GLN A 639 4.32 -21.03 -4.85
CA GLN A 639 3.74 -20.03 -3.95
C GLN A 639 3.75 -20.48 -2.48
N ARG A 640 3.48 -21.76 -2.20
CA ARG A 640 3.54 -22.34 -0.84
C ARG A 640 4.96 -22.34 -0.29
N ALA A 641 5.97 -22.66 -1.10
CA ALA A 641 7.37 -22.55 -0.70
C ALA A 641 7.75 -21.11 -0.32
N MET A 642 7.18 -20.11 -1.02
CA MET A 642 7.36 -18.69 -0.74
C MET A 642 6.34 -18.10 0.26
N ALA A 643 5.61 -18.92 1.03
CA ALA A 643 4.66 -18.41 2.02
C ALA A 643 5.35 -17.50 3.04
N LYS A 644 4.68 -16.43 3.48
CA LYS A 644 5.31 -15.41 4.34
C LYS A 644 5.60 -15.94 5.73
N LYS A 645 4.71 -16.75 6.29
CA LYS A 645 4.95 -17.44 7.55
C LYS A 645 5.74 -18.73 7.30
N PRO A 646 6.84 -18.99 8.02
CA PRO A 646 7.61 -20.23 7.90
C PRO A 646 6.77 -21.50 8.05
N ASP A 647 5.82 -21.51 8.99
CA ASP A 647 4.95 -22.66 9.28
C ASP A 647 3.96 -23.02 8.16
N GLU A 648 3.71 -22.10 7.23
CA GLU A 648 2.82 -22.32 6.08
C GLU A 648 3.55 -22.98 4.90
N ARG A 649 4.89 -23.10 4.97
CA ARG A 649 5.74 -23.71 3.93
C ARG A 649 5.78 -25.24 4.05
N PHE A 650 6.47 -25.90 3.13
CA PHE A 650 6.72 -27.34 3.19
C PHE A 650 7.54 -27.74 4.41
N ALA A 651 7.38 -28.98 4.89
CA ALA A 651 8.14 -29.52 6.02
C ALA A 651 9.64 -29.54 5.69
N THR A 652 9.98 -30.01 4.49
CA THR A 652 11.36 -30.14 4.00
C THR A 652 11.48 -29.64 2.55
N ALA A 653 12.70 -29.39 2.08
CA ALA A 653 12.96 -29.00 0.70
C ALA A 653 12.64 -30.14 -0.27
N THR A 654 12.83 -31.40 0.13
CA THR A 654 12.46 -32.56 -0.69
C THR A 654 10.96 -32.68 -0.88
N GLU A 655 10.14 -32.40 0.15
CA GLU A 655 8.67 -32.35 0.00
C GLU A 655 8.26 -31.31 -1.05
N PHE A 656 8.88 -30.13 -1.02
CA PHE A 656 8.67 -29.12 -2.06
C PHE A 656 9.08 -29.64 -3.46
N ALA A 657 10.25 -30.26 -3.59
CA ALA A 657 10.74 -30.80 -4.86
C ALA A 657 9.88 -31.94 -5.42
N ILE A 658 9.23 -32.74 -4.56
CA ILE A 658 8.28 -33.78 -4.94
C ILE A 658 6.98 -33.16 -5.46
N GLU A 659 6.47 -32.11 -4.82
CA GLU A 659 5.21 -31.47 -5.22
C GLU A 659 5.28 -30.79 -6.60
N ILE A 660 6.48 -30.41 -7.05
CA ILE A 660 6.70 -29.81 -8.39
C ILE A 660 7.14 -30.82 -9.45
N ALA A 661 7.29 -32.11 -9.10
CA ALA A 661 7.65 -33.20 -9.99
C ALA A 661 6.42 -33.80 -10.67
#